data_AF-A0A933EZ53-F1
#
_entry.id   AF-A0A933EZ53-F1
#
_cell.length_a   1.000
_cell.length_b   1.000
_cell.length_c   1.000
_cell.angle_alpha   90.00
_cell.angle_beta   90.00
_cell.angle_gamma   90.00
#
_symmetry.space_group_name_H-M   'P 1'
#
loop_
_entity.id
_entity.type
_entity.pdbx_description
1 polymer ?
#
loop_
_entity_poly.entity_id
_entity_poly.type
_entity_poly.pdbx_seq_one_letter_code
_entity_poly.pdbx_strand_id
1 'polypeptide(L)'
;MLYVTNTEAFNKTRFIPNVVGRFAQNRVTLIASGGAGAVTAMHLNSHIDYAVSPGPQSERDLSLAEPVDVAVSSAAGKVYVAAMGSSRVGVLDLAGNVTNRIATNGAPSPPAIALDEPRGPTGLALDASRNQLFVLNRFTNSIAILDTGTETKVGEVALRFDPSPPEVRNGRRFQYDGNVSSHGDLACGSCHIGSNFDAIAWDLGDPTGQMEPNFNIKDNPAHGSNPFQPLSPFHPMKGPMTTQSLRGLQNTSPFHWRGDRFDFKRFNPAFVGLMGAPDTLSTADMQAYNDFIMSVVYPPNPNQNLDRTYAGLAVPGETEFLTGEHDLGIDCVFCHSLPAGTDRALLPKGVLQESQDFKVPQLRNLYQKTGFSLTTGAHKRGFGFNHDGAVDNIVNFLRVPLFDFPDTNERYQIEAFVLSFDTGMAPSVGRQITIDGTTKNAPETTALLDSLYQQAEIGNCDLIAHGRIGGVMSGFHYQNRRIFISDFSDEGEIPADVLRSWATTDGGEITYLGVPTGSGYRMAIDRDRDGWRDRVELAMGTSPWDPTSSSAVETAPAPAIVARLMQNRPNPFNPSTVIPYDAGPGGRVTLRVYDVTGRLVRTLVDATQGAGVYRTQWDGRDERGASVASGRYFYRLAVGKTVRTKSMVLLR
;
A
#
# COMPACT_ATOMS: atom_id res chain seq x y z
N MET A 1 -23.35 22.86 -12.64
CA MET A 1 -23.55 21.41 -12.39
C MET A 1 -22.24 20.82 -11.91
N LEU A 2 -22.29 19.86 -11.00
CA LEU A 2 -21.15 19.06 -10.57
C LEU A 2 -21.30 17.65 -11.13
N TYR A 3 -20.25 17.11 -11.72
CA TYR A 3 -20.17 15.74 -12.21
C TYR A 3 -19.27 14.95 -11.27
N VAL A 4 -19.75 13.82 -10.78
CA VAL A 4 -19.01 12.98 -9.83
C VAL A 4 -18.93 11.57 -10.39
N THR A 5 -17.72 11.05 -10.59
CA THR A 5 -17.54 9.62 -10.88
C THR A 5 -17.81 8.84 -9.60
N ASN A 6 -18.59 7.76 -9.71
CA ASN A 6 -18.91 6.92 -8.57
C ASN A 6 -19.28 5.51 -9.01
N THR A 7 -19.35 4.63 -8.02
CA THR A 7 -19.81 3.26 -8.16
C THR A 7 -20.97 3.03 -7.20
N GLU A 8 -22.02 2.36 -7.66
CA GLU A 8 -23.07 1.85 -6.78
C GLU A 8 -22.81 0.39 -6.46
N ALA A 9 -22.69 0.06 -5.18
CA ALA A 9 -22.59 -1.32 -4.72
C ALA A 9 -23.98 -1.91 -4.48
N PHE A 10 -24.18 -3.16 -4.90
CA PHE A 10 -25.43 -3.91 -4.67
C PHE A 10 -25.34 -4.80 -3.44
N ASN A 11 -24.78 -4.28 -2.34
CA ASN A 11 -24.53 -5.03 -1.12
C ASN A 11 -25.79 -5.44 -0.35
N LYS A 12 -26.96 -4.94 -0.73
CA LYS A 12 -28.27 -5.40 -0.25
C LYS A 12 -28.73 -6.70 -0.89
N THR A 13 -28.19 -7.06 -2.06
CA THR A 13 -28.45 -8.34 -2.71
C THR A 13 -27.61 -9.40 -2.02
N ARG A 14 -28.29 -10.36 -1.40
CA ARG A 14 -27.62 -11.41 -0.63
C ARG A 14 -27.20 -12.56 -1.53
N PHE A 15 -26.07 -13.15 -1.15
CA PHE A 15 -25.47 -14.38 -1.64
C PHE A 15 -24.81 -14.25 -3.01
N ILE A 16 -23.65 -14.90 -3.12
CA ILE A 16 -22.80 -14.87 -4.32
C ILE A 16 -23.58 -15.23 -5.59
N PRO A 17 -24.41 -16.30 -5.63
CA PRO A 17 -25.12 -16.67 -6.86
C PRO A 17 -26.01 -15.56 -7.44
N ASN A 18 -26.42 -14.57 -6.64
CA ASN A 18 -27.29 -13.48 -7.08
C ASN A 18 -26.53 -12.22 -7.52
N VAL A 19 -25.21 -12.17 -7.35
CA VAL A 19 -24.37 -10.99 -7.64
C VAL A 19 -23.16 -11.31 -8.53
N VAL A 20 -23.03 -12.55 -9.02
CA VAL A 20 -21.96 -12.96 -9.94
C VAL A 20 -21.95 -12.03 -11.16
N GLY A 21 -20.80 -11.38 -11.41
CA GLY A 21 -20.63 -10.44 -12.52
C GLY A 21 -21.44 -9.14 -12.41
N ARG A 22 -22.15 -8.91 -11.29
CA ARG A 22 -23.06 -7.77 -11.11
C ARG A 22 -23.21 -7.39 -9.63
N PHE A 23 -22.09 -7.16 -8.94
CA PHE A 23 -22.13 -6.68 -7.56
C PHE A 23 -22.01 -5.16 -7.46
N ALA A 24 -21.63 -4.46 -8.54
CA ALA A 24 -21.51 -3.02 -8.56
C ALA A 24 -21.83 -2.44 -9.95
N GLN A 25 -22.05 -1.12 -10.01
CA GLN A 25 -22.37 -0.40 -11.23
C GLN A 25 -21.57 0.90 -11.33
N ASN A 26 -20.77 1.06 -12.40
CA ASN A 26 -20.01 2.28 -12.67
C ASN A 26 -20.91 3.40 -13.21
N ARG A 27 -20.75 4.60 -12.66
CA ARG A 27 -21.63 5.74 -12.88
C ARG A 27 -20.88 7.06 -12.99
N VAL A 28 -21.58 8.03 -13.59
CA VAL A 28 -21.38 9.46 -13.35
C VAL A 28 -22.66 10.00 -12.75
N THR A 29 -22.56 10.75 -11.66
CA THR A 29 -23.69 11.40 -11.00
C THR A 29 -23.64 12.89 -11.26
N LEU A 30 -24.72 13.45 -11.81
CA LEU A 30 -24.93 14.89 -11.94
C LEU A 30 -25.59 15.43 -10.69
N ILE A 31 -25.06 16.55 -10.21
CA ILE A 31 -25.65 17.33 -9.13
C ILE A 31 -25.91 18.74 -9.66
N ALA A 32 -27.19 19.09 -9.79
CA ALA A 32 -27.61 20.42 -10.23
C ALA A 32 -27.23 21.49 -9.18
N SER A 33 -26.82 22.67 -9.65
CA SER A 33 -26.47 23.80 -8.76
C SER A 33 -27.74 24.53 -8.28
N GLY A 34 -27.93 24.65 -6.96
CA GLY A 34 -29.01 25.40 -6.30
C GLY A 34 -30.06 24.52 -5.58
N GLY A 35 -30.49 24.92 -4.37
CA GLY A 35 -31.47 24.19 -3.56
C GLY A 35 -30.97 22.84 -3.02
N ALA A 36 -31.89 21.89 -2.77
CA ALA A 36 -31.54 20.51 -2.42
C ALA A 36 -30.83 19.73 -3.55
N GLY A 37 -30.69 20.33 -4.75
CA GLY A 37 -30.00 19.79 -5.92
C GLY A 37 -30.66 18.53 -6.49
N ALA A 38 -31.11 18.57 -7.75
CA ALA A 38 -31.48 17.32 -8.42
C ALA A 38 -30.23 16.46 -8.59
N VAL A 39 -30.28 15.22 -8.08
CA VAL A 39 -29.21 14.22 -8.17
C VAL A 39 -29.61 13.17 -9.20
N THR A 40 -28.88 13.08 -10.30
CA THR A 40 -29.17 12.15 -11.39
C THR A 40 -27.98 11.22 -11.60
N ALA A 41 -28.15 9.93 -11.28
CA ALA A 41 -27.14 8.91 -11.48
C ALA A 41 -27.25 8.29 -12.87
N MET A 42 -26.16 8.30 -13.65
CA MET A 42 -26.10 7.80 -15.02
C MET A 42 -25.21 6.56 -15.10
N HIS A 43 -25.73 5.48 -15.69
CA HIS A 43 -24.98 4.24 -15.89
C HIS A 43 -24.01 4.37 -17.07
N LEU A 44 -22.73 4.07 -16.86
CA LEU A 44 -21.72 4.14 -17.94
C LEU A 44 -21.79 2.98 -18.96
N ASN A 45 -22.39 1.85 -18.61
CA ASN A 45 -22.40 0.62 -19.42
C ASN A 45 -23.81 0.12 -19.68
N SER A 46 -24.71 1.02 -20.12
CA SER A 46 -26.12 0.70 -20.38
C SER A 46 -26.34 -0.33 -21.51
N HIS A 47 -25.29 -0.73 -22.22
CA HIS A 47 -25.31 -1.76 -23.26
C HIS A 47 -25.23 -3.19 -22.71
N ILE A 48 -24.89 -3.38 -21.43
CA ILE A 48 -24.70 -4.71 -20.83
C ILE A 48 -26.04 -5.39 -20.56
N ASP A 49 -26.18 -6.64 -21.01
CA ASP A 49 -27.23 -7.56 -20.56
C ASP A 49 -26.76 -8.41 -19.38
N TYR A 50 -27.06 -7.92 -18.17
CA TYR A 50 -26.71 -8.61 -16.92
C TYR A 50 -27.48 -9.91 -16.68
N ALA A 51 -28.39 -10.33 -17.57
CA ALA A 51 -28.99 -11.66 -17.53
C ALA A 51 -28.07 -12.76 -18.09
N VAL A 52 -27.00 -12.38 -18.81
CA VAL A 52 -26.06 -13.31 -19.47
C VAL A 52 -24.69 -13.22 -18.82
N SER A 53 -24.25 -14.27 -18.11
CA SER A 53 -22.92 -14.33 -17.49
C SER A 53 -22.23 -15.67 -17.81
N PRO A 54 -20.98 -15.67 -18.31
CA PRO A 54 -20.21 -14.51 -18.75
C PRO A 54 -20.86 -13.81 -19.96
N GLY A 55 -20.80 -12.48 -19.99
CA GLY A 55 -21.29 -11.69 -21.12
C GLY A 55 -20.47 -11.91 -22.41
N PRO A 56 -20.98 -11.52 -23.59
CA PRO A 56 -20.22 -11.59 -24.83
C PRO A 56 -19.03 -10.62 -24.86
N GLN A 57 -18.02 -10.93 -25.69
CA GLN A 57 -16.83 -10.08 -25.86
C GLN A 57 -17.19 -8.64 -26.27
N SER A 58 -18.24 -8.47 -27.08
CA SER A 58 -18.73 -7.16 -27.51
C SER A 58 -19.15 -6.24 -26.37
N GLU A 59 -19.58 -6.78 -25.22
CA GLU A 59 -19.86 -5.97 -24.03
C GLU A 59 -18.56 -5.50 -23.37
N ARG A 60 -17.61 -6.41 -23.16
CA ARG A 60 -16.28 -6.10 -22.59
C ARG A 60 -15.54 -5.05 -23.41
N ASP A 61 -15.64 -5.13 -24.73
CA ASP A 61 -15.03 -4.20 -25.67
C ASP A 61 -15.58 -2.76 -25.55
N LEU A 62 -16.78 -2.60 -24.99
CA LEU A 62 -17.44 -1.30 -24.81
C LEU A 62 -17.47 -0.85 -23.34
N SER A 63 -17.10 -1.69 -22.39
CA SER A 63 -17.22 -1.36 -20.98
C SER A 63 -16.24 -0.27 -20.54
N LEU A 64 -16.70 0.49 -19.55
CA LEU A 64 -16.01 1.51 -18.79
C LEU A 64 -16.04 1.10 -17.30
N ALA A 65 -14.92 0.60 -16.81
CA ALA A 65 -14.70 0.16 -15.43
C ALA A 65 -13.82 1.16 -14.67
N GLU A 66 -14.05 1.25 -13.36
CA GLU A 66 -13.25 2.08 -12.44
C GLU A 66 -13.13 3.54 -12.92
N PRO A 67 -14.24 4.31 -12.94
CA PRO A 67 -14.22 5.71 -13.32
C PRO A 67 -13.56 6.54 -12.20
N VAL A 68 -12.40 7.12 -12.49
CA VAL A 68 -11.54 7.74 -11.46
C VAL A 68 -11.32 9.24 -11.63
N ASP A 69 -11.61 9.80 -12.80
CA ASP A 69 -11.50 11.23 -13.05
C ASP A 69 -12.52 11.71 -14.11
N VAL A 70 -12.85 12.99 -14.08
CA VAL A 70 -13.82 13.61 -14.98
C VAL A 70 -13.39 15.02 -15.42
N ALA A 71 -13.49 15.30 -16.72
CA ALA A 71 -13.28 16.62 -17.29
C ALA A 71 -14.51 17.05 -18.09
N VAL A 72 -14.88 18.34 -18.00
CA VAL A 72 -16.12 18.85 -18.61
C VAL A 72 -15.80 19.97 -19.60
N SER A 73 -16.29 19.87 -20.82
CA SER A 73 -16.29 20.92 -21.83
C SER A 73 -17.71 21.41 -22.06
N SER A 74 -18.12 22.46 -21.33
CA SER A 74 -19.47 23.03 -21.52
C SER A 74 -19.66 23.62 -22.92
N ALA A 75 -18.60 24.18 -23.52
CA ALA A 75 -18.65 24.75 -24.86
C ALA A 75 -18.87 23.67 -25.95
N ALA A 76 -18.24 22.50 -25.80
CA ALA A 76 -18.46 21.37 -26.71
C ALA A 76 -19.69 20.54 -26.36
N GLY A 77 -20.30 20.77 -25.20
CA GLY A 77 -21.41 19.97 -24.69
C GLY A 77 -21.01 18.54 -24.29
N LYS A 78 -19.77 18.35 -23.80
CA LYS A 78 -19.16 17.03 -23.56
C LYS A 78 -18.61 16.87 -22.15
N VAL A 79 -18.64 15.64 -21.67
CA VAL A 79 -18.03 15.18 -20.43
C VAL A 79 -17.13 13.99 -20.74
N TYR A 80 -15.90 14.01 -20.24
CA TYR A 80 -14.89 12.98 -20.44
C TYR A 80 -14.63 12.27 -19.12
N VAL A 81 -14.59 10.94 -19.12
CA VAL A 81 -14.43 10.12 -17.92
C VAL A 81 -13.27 9.16 -18.11
N ALA A 82 -12.26 9.21 -17.25
CA ALA A 82 -11.17 8.24 -17.27
C ALA A 82 -11.65 6.92 -16.66
N ALA A 83 -11.71 5.86 -17.47
CA ALA A 83 -12.07 4.51 -17.04
C ALA A 83 -10.81 3.65 -16.90
N MET A 84 -10.24 3.65 -15.70
CA MET A 84 -8.93 3.04 -15.41
C MET A 84 -8.90 1.57 -15.79
N GLY A 85 -9.98 0.82 -15.48
CA GLY A 85 -10.03 -0.61 -15.71
C GLY A 85 -10.25 -1.02 -17.16
N SER A 86 -10.61 -0.09 -18.04
CA SER A 86 -10.97 -0.39 -19.43
C SER A 86 -10.01 0.22 -20.45
N SER A 87 -8.96 0.92 -20.01
CA SER A 87 -8.01 1.60 -20.89
C SER A 87 -8.66 2.61 -21.86
N ARG A 88 -9.76 3.24 -21.43
CA ARG A 88 -10.60 4.12 -22.25
C ARG A 88 -10.93 5.42 -21.53
N VAL A 89 -11.22 6.45 -22.33
CA VAL A 89 -11.97 7.63 -21.87
C VAL A 89 -13.41 7.51 -22.39
N GLY A 90 -14.38 7.48 -21.49
CA GLY A 90 -15.79 7.59 -21.85
C GLY A 90 -16.13 9.03 -22.25
N VAL A 91 -16.87 9.20 -23.34
CA VAL A 91 -17.37 10.51 -23.80
C VAL A 91 -18.87 10.53 -23.62
N LEU A 92 -19.36 11.49 -22.84
CA LEU A 92 -20.77 11.66 -22.52
C LEU A 92 -21.24 13.03 -23.04
N ASP A 93 -22.53 13.14 -23.35
CA ASP A 93 -23.19 14.44 -23.48
C ASP A 93 -23.41 15.10 -22.11
N LEU A 94 -23.87 16.37 -22.08
CA LEU A 94 -24.14 17.06 -20.81
C LEU A 94 -25.28 16.45 -20.00
N ALA A 95 -26.15 15.65 -20.61
CA ALA A 95 -27.18 14.90 -19.90
C ALA A 95 -26.63 13.63 -19.23
N GLY A 96 -25.41 13.21 -19.61
CA GLY A 96 -24.68 12.07 -19.08
C GLY A 96 -24.82 10.79 -19.91
N ASN A 97 -25.40 10.84 -21.11
CA ASN A 97 -25.49 9.68 -21.99
C ASN A 97 -24.13 9.42 -22.62
N VAL A 98 -23.65 8.17 -22.58
CA VAL A 98 -22.37 7.81 -23.22
C VAL A 98 -22.54 7.82 -24.73
N THR A 99 -21.91 8.79 -25.41
CA THR A 99 -21.96 8.95 -26.87
C THR A 99 -20.81 8.26 -27.58
N ASN A 100 -19.65 8.13 -26.93
CA ASN A 100 -18.47 7.49 -27.50
C ASN A 100 -17.51 7.00 -26.41
N ARG A 101 -16.50 6.23 -26.81
CA ARG A 101 -15.41 5.71 -25.97
C ARG A 101 -14.11 5.90 -26.75
N ILE A 102 -13.08 6.46 -26.16
CA ILE A 102 -11.79 6.68 -26.83
C ILE A 102 -10.76 5.76 -26.22
N ALA A 103 -10.21 4.85 -27.02
CA ALA A 103 -9.15 3.95 -26.60
C ALA A 103 -7.83 4.71 -26.40
N THR A 104 -7.20 4.54 -25.24
CA THR A 104 -5.94 5.25 -24.93
C THR A 104 -4.71 4.54 -25.49
N ASN A 105 -4.81 3.27 -25.86
CA ASN A 105 -3.77 2.54 -26.59
C ASN A 105 -3.77 2.84 -28.10
N GLY A 106 -4.77 3.57 -28.63
CA GLY A 106 -4.86 3.92 -30.05
C GLY A 106 -5.53 2.86 -30.92
N ALA A 107 -6.07 1.81 -30.31
CA ALA A 107 -6.92 0.87 -31.00
C ALA A 107 -8.17 1.57 -31.59
N PRO A 108 -8.65 1.14 -32.77
CA PRO A 108 -9.91 1.65 -33.33
C PRO A 108 -11.03 1.48 -32.31
N SER A 109 -11.78 2.56 -32.08
CA SER A 109 -12.92 2.54 -31.17
C SER A 109 -14.22 2.78 -31.93
N PRO A 110 -15.25 1.94 -31.76
CA PRO A 110 -15.24 0.48 -31.68
C PRO A 110 -15.31 -0.18 -33.08
N PRO A 111 -14.89 -1.45 -33.28
CA PRO A 111 -14.31 -2.41 -32.33
C PRO A 111 -12.83 -2.74 -32.64
N ALA A 112 -12.12 -3.23 -31.61
CA ALA A 112 -10.86 -4.00 -31.62
C ALA A 112 -9.78 -3.41 -30.70
N ILE A 113 -9.98 -3.50 -29.38
CA ILE A 113 -8.84 -3.53 -28.46
C ILE A 113 -8.51 -5.00 -28.22
N ALA A 114 -7.40 -5.49 -28.76
CA ALA A 114 -6.77 -6.65 -28.20
C ALA A 114 -6.42 -6.33 -26.73
N LEU A 115 -6.77 -7.24 -25.83
CA LEU A 115 -6.61 -7.16 -24.38
C LEU A 115 -5.14 -7.08 -23.90
N ASP A 116 -4.19 -6.87 -24.79
CA ASP A 116 -2.76 -7.12 -24.56
C ASP A 116 -1.98 -5.94 -23.98
N GLU A 117 -2.51 -4.71 -24.01
CA GLU A 117 -1.80 -3.52 -23.48
C GLU A 117 -2.67 -2.61 -22.60
N PRO A 118 -3.00 -3.01 -21.35
CA PRO A 118 -3.75 -2.16 -20.44
C PRO A 118 -2.97 -0.89 -20.09
N ARG A 119 -3.62 0.28 -20.25
CA ARG A 119 -3.01 1.61 -20.09
C ARG A 119 -3.32 2.28 -18.75
N GLY A 120 -4.48 2.01 -18.17
CA GLY A 120 -4.89 2.55 -16.87
C GLY A 120 -5.03 4.08 -16.86
N PRO A 121 -5.94 4.68 -17.65
CA PRO A 121 -6.18 6.12 -17.62
C PRO A 121 -6.70 6.54 -16.24
N THR A 122 -6.05 7.53 -15.63
CA THR A 122 -6.32 7.92 -14.24
C THR A 122 -6.43 9.41 -13.99
N GLY A 123 -5.99 10.24 -14.94
CA GLY A 123 -6.05 11.70 -14.81
C GLY A 123 -6.32 12.36 -16.16
N LEU A 124 -7.12 13.40 -16.16
CA LEU A 124 -7.55 14.16 -17.34
C LEU A 124 -7.17 15.63 -17.19
N ALA A 125 -6.53 16.19 -18.22
CA ALA A 125 -6.33 17.63 -18.36
C ALA A 125 -6.87 18.09 -19.72
N LEU A 126 -7.92 18.91 -19.69
CA LEU A 126 -8.63 19.39 -20.88
C LEU A 126 -8.13 20.78 -21.29
N ASP A 127 -7.63 20.90 -22.51
CA ASP A 127 -7.44 22.15 -23.24
C ASP A 127 -8.52 22.29 -24.32
N ALA A 128 -9.67 22.84 -23.90
CA ALA A 128 -10.81 23.03 -24.77
C ALA A 128 -10.53 24.00 -25.94
N SER A 129 -9.56 24.91 -25.81
CA SER A 129 -9.25 25.89 -26.85
C SER A 129 -8.56 25.27 -28.07
N ARG A 130 -7.83 24.16 -27.85
CA ARG A 130 -7.10 23.42 -28.88
C ARG A 130 -7.75 22.09 -29.25
N ASN A 131 -8.93 21.80 -28.70
CA ASN A 131 -9.57 20.49 -28.77
C ASN A 131 -8.66 19.34 -28.30
N GLN A 132 -7.91 19.54 -27.21
CA GLN A 132 -6.97 18.54 -26.70
C GLN A 132 -7.36 18.06 -25.31
N LEU A 133 -7.33 16.75 -25.12
CA LEU A 133 -7.46 16.11 -23.82
C LEU A 133 -6.21 15.27 -23.54
N PHE A 134 -5.48 15.63 -22.50
CA PHE A 134 -4.31 14.89 -22.03
C PHE A 134 -4.74 13.87 -20.99
N VAL A 135 -4.33 12.62 -21.17
CA VAL A 135 -4.75 11.48 -20.34
C VAL A 135 -3.54 10.80 -19.73
N LEU A 136 -3.43 10.81 -18.40
CA LEU A 136 -2.39 10.09 -17.67
C LEU A 136 -2.70 8.59 -17.64
N ASN A 137 -1.91 7.80 -18.35
CA ASN A 137 -1.93 6.34 -18.34
C ASN A 137 -0.96 5.82 -17.28
N ARG A 138 -1.50 5.34 -16.15
CA ARG A 138 -0.73 4.91 -14.99
C ARG A 138 -0.02 3.57 -15.18
N PHE A 139 -0.55 2.69 -16.03
CA PHE A 139 0.06 1.36 -16.22
C PHE A 139 1.24 1.39 -17.17
N THR A 140 1.17 2.21 -18.22
CA THR A 140 2.27 2.39 -19.17
C THR A 140 3.16 3.59 -18.86
N ASN A 141 2.83 4.36 -17.82
CA ASN A 141 3.54 5.58 -17.43
C ASN A 141 3.70 6.54 -18.63
N SER A 142 2.58 6.99 -19.17
CA SER A 142 2.53 7.83 -20.38
C SER A 142 1.38 8.85 -20.32
N ILE A 143 1.43 9.86 -21.19
CA ILE A 143 0.34 10.80 -21.43
C ILE A 143 -0.18 10.55 -22.85
N ALA A 144 -1.40 10.03 -22.98
CA ALA A 144 -2.09 10.01 -24.27
C ALA A 144 -2.67 11.39 -24.57
N ILE A 145 -2.65 11.80 -25.84
CA ILE A 145 -3.21 13.05 -26.33
C ILE A 145 -4.39 12.69 -27.22
N LEU A 146 -5.58 13.09 -26.81
CA LEU A 146 -6.82 12.85 -27.55
C LEU A 146 -7.29 14.17 -28.18
N ASP A 147 -7.73 14.11 -29.43
CA ASP A 147 -8.43 15.20 -30.08
C ASP A 147 -9.92 15.10 -29.73
N THR A 148 -10.47 16.15 -29.12
CA THR A 148 -11.85 16.16 -28.61
C THR A 148 -12.89 16.48 -29.67
N GLY A 149 -12.50 16.96 -30.85
CA GLY A 149 -13.40 17.24 -31.96
C GLY A 149 -13.67 16.01 -32.81
N THR A 150 -12.62 15.22 -33.08
CA THR A 150 -12.69 13.94 -33.78
C THR A 150 -12.92 12.76 -32.83
N GLU A 151 -12.74 12.96 -31.52
CA GLU A 151 -12.84 11.93 -30.48
C GLU A 151 -11.90 10.74 -30.73
N THR A 152 -10.67 11.02 -31.14
CA THR A 152 -9.63 10.02 -31.44
C THR A 152 -8.33 10.32 -30.70
N LYS A 153 -7.48 9.30 -30.55
CA LYS A 153 -6.10 9.50 -30.08
C LYS A 153 -5.24 10.05 -31.21
N VAL A 154 -4.53 11.15 -30.95
CA VAL A 154 -3.65 11.83 -31.93
C VAL A 154 -2.17 11.77 -31.54
N GLY A 155 -1.85 11.37 -30.31
CA GLY A 155 -0.47 11.21 -29.88
C GLY A 155 -0.34 10.51 -28.53
N GLU A 156 0.89 10.18 -28.15
CA GLU A 156 1.25 9.71 -26.82
C GLU A 156 2.70 10.09 -26.51
N VAL A 157 2.95 10.49 -25.28
CA VAL A 157 4.27 10.82 -24.77
C VAL A 157 4.56 9.90 -23.58
N ALA A 158 5.60 9.08 -23.67
CA ALA A 158 6.05 8.30 -22.53
C ALA A 158 6.59 9.23 -21.43
N LEU A 159 6.22 8.98 -20.18
CA LEU A 159 6.77 9.67 -19.02
C LEU A 159 8.13 9.06 -18.67
N ARG A 160 9.10 9.26 -19.56
CA ARG A 160 10.52 8.87 -19.42
C ARG A 160 10.73 7.57 -18.62
N PHE A 161 11.13 7.65 -17.35
CA PHE A 161 11.39 6.51 -16.47
C PHE A 161 10.21 6.22 -15.51
N ASP A 162 9.72 4.97 -15.45
CA ASP A 162 8.82 4.49 -14.38
C ASP A 162 9.65 3.90 -13.22
N PRO A 163 9.83 4.65 -12.11
CA PRO A 163 10.64 4.20 -10.97
C PRO A 163 9.97 3.12 -10.12
N SER A 164 8.76 2.70 -10.46
CA SER A 164 8.04 1.67 -9.71
C SER A 164 8.80 0.34 -9.79
N PRO A 165 8.94 -0.43 -8.70
CA PRO A 165 9.52 -1.77 -8.74
C PRO A 165 8.83 -2.70 -9.76
N PRO A 166 9.53 -3.72 -10.30
CA PRO A 166 8.96 -4.67 -11.26
C PRO A 166 7.64 -5.31 -10.80
N GLU A 167 7.54 -5.71 -9.52
CA GLU A 167 6.33 -6.28 -8.93
C GLU A 167 5.13 -5.33 -9.01
N VAL A 168 5.36 -4.02 -8.88
CA VAL A 168 4.32 -3.00 -9.02
C VAL A 168 3.93 -2.84 -10.48
N ARG A 169 4.90 -2.71 -11.40
CA ARG A 169 4.61 -2.50 -12.84
C ARG A 169 3.87 -3.68 -13.45
N ASN A 170 4.30 -4.90 -13.12
CA ASN A 170 3.77 -6.13 -13.70
C ASN A 170 2.41 -6.51 -13.08
N GLY A 171 2.24 -6.33 -11.77
CA GLY A 171 1.08 -6.84 -11.05
C GLY A 171 -0.07 -5.86 -10.86
N ARG A 172 0.18 -4.54 -10.84
CA ARG A 172 -0.86 -3.53 -10.49
C ARG A 172 -2.11 -3.60 -11.38
N ARG A 173 -1.95 -3.99 -12.64
CA ARG A 173 -3.05 -4.04 -13.61
C ARG A 173 -4.18 -4.96 -13.14
N PHE A 174 -3.87 -6.13 -12.56
CA PHE A 174 -4.85 -7.15 -12.19
C PHE A 174 -5.81 -6.71 -11.07
N GLN A 175 -5.40 -5.73 -10.27
CA GLN A 175 -6.28 -5.12 -9.28
C GLN A 175 -7.43 -4.34 -9.93
N TYR A 176 -7.19 -3.74 -11.09
CA TYR A 176 -8.07 -2.73 -11.68
C TYR A 176 -8.62 -3.11 -13.05
N ASP A 177 -8.05 -4.12 -13.73
CA ASP A 177 -8.45 -4.54 -15.06
C ASP A 177 -9.90 -5.05 -15.05
N GLY A 178 -10.76 -4.39 -15.81
CA GLY A 178 -12.16 -4.77 -15.94
C GLY A 178 -12.34 -6.02 -16.79
N ASN A 179 -11.42 -6.30 -17.71
CA ASN A 179 -11.58 -7.37 -18.71
C ASN A 179 -11.51 -8.78 -18.12
N VAL A 180 -11.09 -8.90 -16.87
CA VAL A 180 -11.10 -10.14 -16.10
C VAL A 180 -12.40 -10.29 -15.28
N SER A 181 -13.50 -9.68 -15.75
CA SER A 181 -14.86 -9.88 -15.25
C SER A 181 -15.82 -10.30 -16.38
N SER A 182 -17.05 -10.68 -16.02
CA SER A 182 -18.11 -11.09 -16.97
C SER A 182 -18.25 -10.11 -18.13
N HIS A 183 -18.43 -8.82 -17.79
CA HIS A 183 -18.82 -7.78 -18.74
C HIS A 183 -17.77 -6.70 -18.94
N GLY A 184 -16.58 -6.81 -18.34
CA GLY A 184 -15.51 -5.83 -18.58
C GLY A 184 -15.62 -4.57 -17.70
N ASP A 185 -16.61 -4.55 -16.80
CA ASP A 185 -17.04 -3.39 -16.00
C ASP A 185 -16.67 -3.50 -14.51
N LEU A 186 -16.11 -4.61 -14.05
CA LEU A 186 -15.80 -4.83 -12.64
C LEU A 186 -14.34 -5.24 -12.47
N ALA A 187 -13.72 -4.82 -11.38
CA ALA A 187 -12.37 -5.26 -11.00
C ALA A 187 -12.32 -5.60 -9.51
N CYS A 188 -11.23 -6.21 -9.04
CA CYS A 188 -11.02 -6.35 -7.59
C CYS A 188 -11.04 -4.97 -6.89
N GLY A 189 -10.60 -3.93 -7.61
CA GLY A 189 -10.60 -2.52 -7.18
C GLY A 189 -11.99 -1.98 -6.85
N SER A 190 -13.05 -2.59 -7.39
CA SER A 190 -14.42 -2.14 -7.19
C SER A 190 -14.86 -2.28 -5.73
N CYS A 191 -14.34 -3.28 -5.00
CA CYS A 191 -14.51 -3.41 -3.55
C CYS A 191 -13.23 -3.00 -2.78
N HIS A 192 -12.05 -3.22 -3.37
CA HIS A 192 -10.76 -2.88 -2.78
C HIS A 192 -10.19 -1.58 -3.34
N ILE A 193 -10.93 -0.48 -3.15
CA ILE A 193 -10.63 0.83 -3.74
C ILE A 193 -9.21 1.28 -3.34
N GLY A 194 -8.33 1.45 -4.34
CA GLY A 194 -6.91 1.77 -4.12
C GLY A 194 -6.17 0.72 -3.29
N SER A 195 -6.49 -0.56 -3.50
CA SER A 195 -6.06 -1.71 -2.69
C SER A 195 -6.46 -1.62 -1.21
N ASN A 196 -7.45 -0.79 -0.88
CA ASN A 196 -7.98 -0.66 0.48
C ASN A 196 -9.31 -1.44 0.62
N PHE A 197 -10.35 -0.79 1.13
CA PHE A 197 -11.69 -1.33 1.32
C PHE A 197 -12.73 -0.26 0.97
N ASP A 198 -13.91 -0.70 0.58
CA ASP A 198 -15.10 0.09 0.18
C ASP A 198 -15.92 0.64 1.37
N ALA A 199 -15.61 0.20 2.59
CA ALA A 199 -16.27 0.56 3.84
C ALA A 199 -17.74 0.12 3.93
N ILE A 200 -18.09 -0.99 3.27
CA ILE A 200 -19.41 -1.59 3.35
C ILE A 200 -19.33 -3.08 3.74
N ALA A 201 -20.43 -3.60 4.27
CA ALA A 201 -20.59 -5.03 4.53
C ALA A 201 -21.32 -5.74 3.39
N TRP A 202 -20.90 -6.97 3.12
CA TRP A 202 -21.43 -7.84 2.09
C TRP A 202 -21.84 -9.20 2.67
N ASP A 203 -23.00 -9.72 2.28
CA ASP A 203 -23.43 -11.08 2.62
C ASP A 203 -23.17 -12.04 1.45
N LEU A 204 -21.88 -12.37 1.25
CA LEU A 204 -21.39 -13.22 0.15
C LEU A 204 -21.32 -14.70 0.57
N GLY A 205 -22.39 -15.20 1.17
CA GLY A 205 -22.62 -16.64 1.35
C GLY A 205 -23.03 -17.34 0.06
N ASP A 206 -22.91 -18.66 0.02
CA ASP A 206 -23.46 -19.49 -1.05
C ASP A 206 -24.42 -20.54 -0.46
N PRO A 207 -25.75 -20.38 -0.62
CA PRO A 207 -26.72 -21.34 -0.10
C PRO A 207 -26.70 -22.68 -0.83
N THR A 208 -26.06 -22.76 -2.00
CA THR A 208 -25.89 -23.99 -2.79
C THR A 208 -24.54 -24.66 -2.56
N GLY A 209 -23.63 -23.98 -1.85
CA GLY A 209 -22.28 -24.44 -1.59
C GLY A 209 -22.23 -25.66 -0.67
N GLN A 210 -21.08 -26.30 -0.64
CA GLN A 210 -20.80 -27.42 0.25
C GLN A 210 -19.91 -26.99 1.40
N MET A 211 -19.87 -27.77 2.48
CA MET A 211 -18.90 -27.57 3.55
C MET A 211 -17.48 -27.71 2.99
N GLU A 212 -16.64 -26.70 3.18
CA GLU A 212 -15.23 -26.77 2.80
C GLU A 212 -14.41 -27.27 3.99
N PRO A 213 -13.42 -28.16 3.79
CA PRO A 213 -12.52 -28.54 4.86
C PRO A 213 -11.81 -27.32 5.43
N ASN A 214 -11.69 -27.26 6.75
CA ASN A 214 -10.84 -26.27 7.39
C ASN A 214 -9.40 -26.75 7.27
N PHE A 215 -8.70 -26.27 6.24
CA PHE A 215 -7.33 -26.69 5.93
C PHE A 215 -6.28 -26.10 6.89
N ASN A 216 -6.66 -25.32 7.90
CA ASN A 216 -5.74 -24.81 8.91
C ASN A 216 -5.50 -25.83 10.04
N ILE A 217 -4.45 -26.64 9.87
CA ILE A 217 -3.26 -26.76 10.75
C ILE A 217 -2.59 -28.12 10.51
N LYS A 218 -1.64 -28.11 9.57
CA LYS A 218 -0.40 -28.92 9.65
C LYS A 218 0.85 -28.08 9.31
N ASP A 219 0.70 -26.94 8.62
CA ASP A 219 1.83 -26.15 8.10
C ASP A 219 1.88 -24.68 8.56
N ASN A 220 1.27 -24.30 9.71
CA ASN A 220 1.53 -23.00 10.32
C ASN A 220 2.58 -23.14 11.45
N PRO A 221 3.89 -23.01 11.15
CA PRO A 221 4.96 -23.17 12.14
C PRO A 221 4.93 -22.13 13.26
N ALA A 222 4.11 -21.08 13.15
CA ALA A 222 3.97 -20.07 14.19
C ALA A 222 3.01 -20.48 15.33
N HIS A 223 2.18 -21.50 15.13
CA HIS A 223 1.29 -22.04 16.17
C HIS A 223 1.74 -23.41 16.65
N GLY A 224 2.99 -23.50 17.09
CA GLY A 224 3.28 -24.44 18.17
C GLY A 224 2.34 -24.14 19.34
N SER A 225 1.53 -25.13 19.72
CA SER A 225 0.67 -25.14 20.92
C SER A 225 -0.29 -23.94 21.12
N ASN A 226 -1.12 -23.56 20.15
CA ASN A 226 -2.34 -22.81 20.46
C ASN A 226 -3.44 -23.81 20.92
N PRO A 227 -3.99 -23.71 22.14
CA PRO A 227 -5.02 -24.62 22.67
C PRO A 227 -6.39 -24.50 21.99
N PHE A 228 -6.60 -23.48 21.16
CA PHE A 228 -7.89 -23.13 20.54
C PHE A 228 -8.03 -23.60 19.08
N GLN A 229 -7.41 -24.72 18.71
CA GLN A 229 -7.42 -25.23 17.33
C GLN A 229 -8.86 -25.36 16.77
N PRO A 230 -9.20 -24.72 15.64
CA PRO A 230 -10.52 -24.85 15.04
C PRO A 230 -10.69 -26.25 14.43
N LEU A 231 -11.78 -26.93 14.78
CA LEU A 231 -12.08 -28.29 14.33
C LEU A 231 -13.24 -28.35 13.32
N SER A 232 -13.92 -27.23 13.06
CA SER A 232 -15.14 -27.22 12.24
C SER A 232 -14.83 -26.90 10.77
N PRO A 233 -15.37 -27.66 9.80
CA PRO A 233 -15.34 -27.27 8.39
C PRO A 233 -16.01 -25.89 8.17
N PHE A 234 -15.58 -25.16 7.14
CA PHE A 234 -16.17 -23.88 6.79
C PHE A 234 -17.54 -24.08 6.15
N HIS A 235 -18.55 -23.46 6.75
CA HIS A 235 -19.88 -23.40 6.16
C HIS A 235 -19.89 -22.43 4.96
N PRO A 236 -20.62 -22.76 3.86
CA PRO A 236 -20.64 -21.91 2.66
C PRO A 236 -21.41 -20.59 2.88
N MET A 237 -22.34 -20.57 3.84
CA MET A 237 -22.95 -19.33 4.34
C MET A 237 -22.00 -18.64 5.31
N LYS A 238 -21.51 -17.46 4.91
CA LYS A 238 -20.53 -16.67 5.66
C LYS A 238 -21.17 -15.62 6.55
N GLY A 239 -22.37 -15.16 6.21
CA GLY A 239 -22.99 -13.98 6.81
C GLY A 239 -22.30 -12.67 6.37
N PRO A 240 -22.79 -11.53 6.89
CA PRO A 240 -22.25 -10.22 6.55
C PRO A 240 -20.80 -10.04 6.98
N MET A 241 -19.97 -9.57 6.05
CA MET A 241 -18.57 -9.24 6.29
C MET A 241 -18.19 -7.96 5.56
N THR A 242 -17.50 -7.07 6.26
CA THR A 242 -16.89 -5.87 5.68
C THR A 242 -15.70 -6.25 4.82
N THR A 243 -15.48 -5.52 3.73
CA THR A 243 -14.29 -5.70 2.90
C THR A 243 -13.03 -5.43 3.74
N GLN A 244 -12.06 -6.36 3.74
CA GLN A 244 -10.76 -6.14 4.37
C GLN A 244 -9.81 -5.37 3.44
N SER A 245 -8.90 -4.59 4.01
CA SER A 245 -7.86 -3.91 3.21
C SER A 245 -6.89 -4.91 2.61
N LEU A 246 -6.48 -4.69 1.35
CA LEU A 246 -5.36 -5.42 0.73
C LEU A 246 -3.99 -4.79 1.05
N ARG A 247 -3.96 -3.66 1.77
CA ARG A 247 -2.71 -3.04 2.20
C ARG A 247 -2.15 -3.78 3.41
N GLY A 248 -0.83 -3.93 3.46
CA GLY A 248 -0.12 -4.52 4.59
C GLY A 248 -0.45 -6.00 4.81
N LEU A 249 -0.75 -6.76 3.76
CA LEU A 249 -1.01 -8.21 3.86
C LEU A 249 0.25 -9.05 4.07
N GLN A 250 1.43 -8.47 3.84
CA GLN A 250 2.70 -9.16 4.01
C GLN A 250 2.81 -9.73 5.43
N ASN A 251 3.07 -11.04 5.51
CA ASN A 251 3.20 -11.82 6.76
C ASN A 251 1.95 -11.85 7.65
N THR A 252 0.74 -11.56 7.13
CA THR A 252 -0.51 -11.62 7.92
C THR A 252 -1.44 -12.78 7.53
N SER A 253 -0.93 -13.74 6.77
CA SER A 253 -1.68 -14.93 6.38
C SER A 253 -2.03 -15.82 7.59
N PRO A 254 -3.17 -16.53 7.58
CA PRO A 254 -4.15 -16.63 6.47
C PRO A 254 -4.98 -15.34 6.27
N PHE A 255 -5.69 -15.21 5.15
CA PHE A 255 -6.50 -14.06 4.76
C PHE A 255 -8.01 -14.33 4.90
N HIS A 256 -8.81 -13.28 4.69
CA HIS A 256 -10.22 -13.15 5.10
C HIS A 256 -10.43 -13.10 6.62
N TRP A 257 -11.62 -12.65 7.02
CA TRP A 257 -12.10 -12.70 8.40
C TRP A 257 -12.05 -14.10 9.00
N ARG A 258 -12.32 -15.14 8.20
CA ARG A 258 -12.36 -16.54 8.67
C ARG A 258 -11.01 -17.26 8.58
N GLY A 259 -9.99 -16.61 8.01
CA GLY A 259 -8.72 -17.27 7.70
C GLY A 259 -8.84 -18.44 6.72
N ASP A 260 -9.89 -18.49 5.89
CA ASP A 260 -10.17 -19.56 4.92
C ASP A 260 -9.36 -19.45 3.62
N ARG A 261 -8.42 -18.50 3.55
CA ARG A 261 -7.50 -18.30 2.43
C ARG A 261 -6.06 -18.27 2.91
N PHE A 262 -5.37 -19.41 2.86
CA PHE A 262 -4.01 -19.53 3.39
C PHE A 262 -3.01 -18.58 2.75
N ASP A 263 -3.14 -18.31 1.45
CA ASP A 263 -2.31 -17.37 0.70
C ASP A 263 -3.17 -16.56 -0.27
N PHE A 264 -2.58 -15.55 -0.90
CA PHE A 264 -3.31 -14.64 -1.77
C PHE A 264 -3.70 -15.30 -3.11
N LYS A 265 -2.94 -16.31 -3.57
CA LYS A 265 -3.25 -16.99 -4.83
C LYS A 265 -4.53 -17.83 -4.73
N ARG A 266 -4.95 -18.21 -3.52
CA ARG A 266 -6.25 -18.85 -3.23
C ARG A 266 -7.46 -17.98 -3.55
N PHE A 267 -7.27 -16.70 -3.91
CA PHE A 267 -8.34 -15.83 -4.41
C PHE A 267 -8.64 -16.02 -5.90
N ASN A 268 -7.82 -16.76 -6.67
CA ASN A 268 -7.99 -16.91 -8.11
C ASN A 268 -9.40 -17.42 -8.55
N PRO A 269 -10.06 -18.35 -7.83
CA PRO A 269 -11.42 -18.76 -8.17
C PRO A 269 -12.48 -17.63 -8.11
N ALA A 270 -12.20 -16.51 -7.43
CA ALA A 270 -13.13 -15.38 -7.35
C ALA A 270 -13.32 -14.66 -8.69
N PHE A 271 -12.36 -14.75 -9.63
CA PHE A 271 -12.52 -14.21 -10.98
C PHE A 271 -13.71 -14.89 -11.69
N VAL A 272 -13.88 -16.19 -11.53
CA VAL A 272 -15.05 -16.89 -12.08
C VAL A 272 -16.24 -16.78 -11.14
N GLY A 273 -16.07 -17.15 -9.87
CA GLY A 273 -17.17 -17.33 -8.92
C GLY A 273 -17.82 -16.05 -8.40
N LEU A 274 -17.17 -14.89 -8.54
CA LEU A 274 -17.73 -13.59 -8.12
C LEU A 274 -17.70 -12.56 -9.25
N MET A 275 -16.56 -12.41 -9.95
CA MET A 275 -16.46 -11.47 -11.07
C MET A 275 -17.18 -11.96 -12.33
N GLY A 276 -17.54 -13.25 -12.40
CA GLY A 276 -18.25 -13.85 -13.54
C GLY A 276 -17.38 -13.98 -14.80
N ALA A 277 -16.05 -13.93 -14.66
CA ALA A 277 -15.14 -14.13 -15.78
C ALA A 277 -15.28 -15.54 -16.38
N PRO A 278 -14.99 -15.72 -17.67
CA PRO A 278 -15.03 -17.05 -18.30
C PRO A 278 -14.00 -18.01 -17.69
N ASP A 279 -12.84 -17.50 -17.26
CA ASP A 279 -11.73 -18.28 -16.72
C ASP A 279 -11.05 -17.56 -15.56
N THR A 280 -10.29 -18.33 -14.77
CA THR A 280 -9.37 -17.79 -13.76
C THR A 280 -8.10 -17.22 -14.39
N LEU A 281 -7.34 -16.40 -13.66
CA LEU A 281 -6.02 -15.97 -14.12
C LEU A 281 -5.06 -17.15 -14.29
N SER A 282 -4.11 -17.02 -15.21
CA SER A 282 -3.00 -17.96 -15.33
C SER A 282 -2.14 -17.97 -14.04
N THR A 283 -1.37 -19.03 -13.82
CA THR A 283 -0.46 -19.10 -12.66
C THR A 283 0.53 -17.94 -12.63
N ALA A 284 1.04 -17.52 -13.79
CA ALA A 284 1.99 -16.40 -13.89
C ALA A 284 1.33 -15.06 -13.57
N ASP A 285 0.13 -14.83 -14.10
CA ASP A 285 -0.63 -13.59 -13.84
C ASP A 285 -1.05 -13.48 -12.37
N MET A 286 -1.53 -14.57 -11.77
CA MET A 286 -1.87 -14.60 -10.36
C MET A 286 -0.64 -14.43 -9.46
N GLN A 287 0.53 -14.92 -9.89
CA GLN A 287 1.79 -14.66 -9.18
C GLN A 287 2.19 -13.19 -9.26
N ALA A 288 2.11 -12.56 -10.45
CA ALA A 288 2.37 -11.13 -10.60
C ALA A 288 1.41 -10.28 -9.74
N TYR A 289 0.13 -10.66 -9.68
CA TYR A 289 -0.85 -9.98 -8.83
C TYR A 289 -0.52 -10.15 -7.33
N ASN A 290 -0.15 -11.36 -6.90
CA ASN A 290 0.33 -11.61 -5.55
C ASN A 290 1.54 -10.72 -5.19
N ASP A 291 2.54 -10.65 -6.08
CA ASP A 291 3.76 -9.89 -5.82
C ASP A 291 3.46 -8.40 -5.67
N PHE A 292 2.55 -7.87 -6.50
CA PHE A 292 2.04 -6.51 -6.32
C PHE A 292 1.36 -6.33 -4.97
N ILE A 293 0.38 -7.15 -4.60
CA ILE A 293 -0.39 -6.95 -3.36
C ILE A 293 0.47 -7.10 -2.11
N MET A 294 1.45 -8.00 -2.12
CA MET A 294 2.41 -8.12 -1.01
C MET A 294 3.35 -6.91 -0.89
N SER A 295 3.47 -6.09 -1.93
CA SER A 295 4.24 -4.83 -1.89
C SER A 295 3.44 -3.62 -1.39
N VAL A 296 2.10 -3.70 -1.37
CA VAL A 296 1.25 -2.57 -0.97
C VAL A 296 1.25 -2.42 0.55
N VAL A 297 1.70 -1.26 1.03
CA VAL A 297 1.77 -0.91 2.45
C VAL A 297 0.72 0.12 2.84
N TYR A 298 0.44 0.22 4.14
CA TYR A 298 -0.40 1.28 4.67
C TYR A 298 0.32 2.65 4.62
N PRO A 299 -0.41 3.76 4.45
CA PRO A 299 0.13 5.08 4.74
C PRO A 299 0.41 5.22 6.25
N PRO A 300 1.15 6.25 6.68
CA PRO A 300 1.33 6.53 8.10
C PRO A 300 0.00 6.70 8.84
N ASN A 301 -0.05 6.31 10.11
CA ASN A 301 -1.21 6.58 10.95
C ASN A 301 -1.23 8.07 11.36
N PRO A 302 -2.27 8.84 11.02
CA PRO A 302 -2.35 10.26 11.35
C PRO A 302 -2.51 10.56 12.85
N ASN A 303 -2.82 9.54 13.67
CA ASN A 303 -3.00 9.69 15.12
C ASN A 303 -1.69 9.50 15.91
N GLN A 304 -0.59 9.14 15.26
CA GLN A 304 0.73 9.07 15.89
C GLN A 304 1.47 10.41 15.76
N ASN A 305 2.35 10.70 16.72
CA ASN A 305 3.30 11.80 16.61
C ASN A 305 4.33 11.52 15.49
N LEU A 306 5.04 12.56 15.05
CA LEU A 306 6.03 12.46 13.97
C LEU A 306 7.12 11.40 14.24
N ASP A 307 7.42 11.19 15.51
CA ASP A 307 8.41 10.25 16.04
C ASP A 307 7.86 8.86 16.36
N ARG A 308 6.62 8.57 15.94
CA ARG A 308 5.84 7.34 16.20
C ARG A 308 5.38 7.16 17.64
N THR A 309 5.66 8.13 18.53
CA THR A 309 5.11 8.11 19.89
C THR A 309 3.61 8.42 19.89
N TYR A 310 2.98 8.15 21.03
CA TYR A 310 1.56 8.40 21.26
C TYR A 310 1.33 9.68 22.06
N ALA A 311 0.10 10.20 22.00
CA ALA A 311 -0.32 11.38 22.77
C ALA A 311 -1.64 11.12 23.51
N GLY A 312 -1.89 11.88 24.58
CA GLY A 312 -3.13 11.80 25.35
C GLY A 312 -3.41 10.40 25.88
N LEU A 313 -4.65 9.92 25.70
CA LEU A 313 -5.11 8.62 26.21
C LEU A 313 -4.44 7.41 25.56
N ALA A 314 -3.82 7.58 24.38
CA ALA A 314 -3.13 6.48 23.71
C ALA A 314 -1.85 6.04 24.46
N VAL A 315 -1.25 6.92 25.26
CA VAL A 315 -0.06 6.60 26.08
C VAL A 315 -0.38 5.58 27.18
N PRO A 316 -1.33 5.83 28.11
CA PRO A 316 -1.75 4.80 29.05
C PRO A 316 -2.44 3.62 28.34
N GLY A 317 -3.11 3.86 27.20
CA GLY A 317 -3.72 2.80 26.40
C GLY A 317 -2.75 1.77 25.85
N GLU A 318 -1.52 2.17 25.50
CA GLU A 318 -0.47 1.22 25.14
C GLU A 318 -0.13 0.28 26.30
N THR A 319 -0.03 0.83 27.52
CA THR A 319 0.26 0.04 28.71
C THR A 319 -0.86 -0.96 28.99
N GLU A 320 -2.11 -0.50 28.90
CA GLU A 320 -3.28 -1.33 29.10
C GLU A 320 -3.36 -2.45 28.05
N PHE A 321 -3.04 -2.13 26.79
CA PHE A 321 -3.04 -3.13 25.72
C PHE A 321 -1.97 -4.20 25.90
N LEU A 322 -0.79 -3.82 26.40
CA LEU A 322 0.37 -4.70 26.54
C LEU A 322 0.37 -5.52 27.83
N THR A 323 -0.31 -5.06 28.88
CA THR A 323 -0.20 -5.68 30.21
C THR A 323 -1.53 -5.84 30.95
N GLY A 324 -2.61 -5.23 30.45
CA GLY A 324 -3.94 -5.28 31.05
C GLY A 324 -4.68 -6.57 30.74
N GLU A 325 -4.97 -7.37 31.76
CA GLU A 325 -5.67 -8.65 31.65
C GLU A 325 -7.19 -8.47 31.53
N HIS A 326 -7.65 -7.99 30.36
CA HIS A 326 -9.04 -7.63 30.13
C HIS A 326 -9.88 -8.64 29.35
N ASP A 327 -9.28 -9.68 28.77
CA ASP A 327 -9.98 -10.69 27.97
C ASP A 327 -9.87 -12.03 28.69
N LEU A 328 -10.82 -12.37 29.56
CA LEU A 328 -10.78 -13.61 30.35
C LEU A 328 -9.47 -13.84 31.14
N GLY A 329 -8.83 -12.76 31.61
CA GLY A 329 -7.56 -12.83 32.33
C GLY A 329 -6.31 -12.91 31.44
N ILE A 330 -6.41 -12.64 30.14
CA ILE A 330 -5.25 -12.44 29.25
C ILE A 330 -5.21 -11.00 28.72
N ASP A 331 -4.00 -10.57 28.34
CA ASP A 331 -3.75 -9.27 27.74
C ASP A 331 -4.14 -9.21 26.25
N CYS A 332 -4.39 -8.01 25.72
CA CYS A 332 -4.79 -7.83 24.33
C CYS A 332 -3.67 -8.25 23.36
N VAL A 333 -2.40 -8.01 23.73
CA VAL A 333 -1.24 -8.28 22.88
C VAL A 333 -0.99 -9.78 22.66
N PHE A 334 -1.51 -10.65 23.54
CA PHE A 334 -1.48 -12.10 23.38
C PHE A 334 -2.00 -12.55 22.00
N CYS A 335 -3.22 -12.10 21.65
CA CYS A 335 -3.81 -12.34 20.33
C CYS A 335 -3.35 -11.27 19.33
N HIS A 336 -3.33 -10.00 19.73
CA HIS A 336 -3.01 -8.89 18.84
C HIS A 336 -1.53 -8.52 18.87
N SER A 337 -0.67 -9.50 18.61
CA SER A 337 0.78 -9.34 18.72
C SER A 337 1.35 -8.23 17.82
N LEU A 338 2.27 -7.44 18.39
CA LEU A 338 3.01 -6.40 17.67
C LEU A 338 4.01 -7.04 16.66
N PRO A 339 4.33 -6.36 15.54
CA PRO A 339 3.90 -5.02 15.15
C PRO A 339 2.65 -4.99 14.25
N ALA A 340 2.06 -6.15 13.90
CA ALA A 340 0.92 -6.20 12.98
C ALA A 340 -0.43 -6.07 13.70
N GLY A 341 -0.46 -6.25 15.02
CA GLY A 341 -1.70 -6.33 15.79
C GLY A 341 -2.44 -7.64 15.56
N THR A 342 -1.72 -8.72 15.25
CA THR A 342 -2.30 -10.03 14.97
C THR A 342 -1.23 -11.12 15.11
N ASP A 343 -1.53 -12.16 15.86
CA ASP A 343 -0.77 -13.42 15.91
C ASP A 343 -1.15 -14.37 14.76
N ARG A 344 -2.26 -14.06 14.07
CA ARG A 344 -2.88 -14.77 12.94
C ARG A 344 -3.61 -16.05 13.34
N ALA A 345 -3.90 -16.22 14.63
CA ALA A 345 -4.67 -17.34 15.13
C ALA A 345 -6.11 -17.33 14.60
N LEU A 346 -6.67 -18.52 14.47
CA LEU A 346 -8.11 -18.73 14.36
C LEU A 346 -8.66 -19.00 15.75
N LEU A 347 -9.61 -18.16 16.18
CA LEU A 347 -10.30 -18.29 17.44
C LEU A 347 -11.65 -18.99 17.22
N PRO A 348 -11.98 -20.02 18.02
CA PRO A 348 -13.24 -20.74 17.92
C PRO A 348 -14.43 -19.84 18.20
N LYS A 349 -15.51 -20.08 17.46
CA LYS A 349 -16.79 -19.36 17.60
C LYS A 349 -17.33 -19.30 19.03
N GLY A 350 -17.11 -20.36 19.81
CA GLY A 350 -17.57 -20.44 21.19
C GLY A 350 -16.84 -19.47 22.13
N VAL A 351 -15.55 -19.23 21.88
CA VAL A 351 -14.76 -18.24 22.63
C VAL A 351 -15.20 -16.83 22.25
N LEU A 352 -15.39 -16.60 20.95
CA LEU A 352 -15.78 -15.30 20.40
C LEU A 352 -17.25 -14.92 20.63
N GLN A 353 -18.08 -15.86 21.10
CA GLN A 353 -19.55 -15.73 21.13
C GLN A 353 -20.14 -15.41 19.74
N GLU A 354 -19.54 -15.98 18.71
CA GLU A 354 -19.86 -15.74 17.31
C GLU A 354 -20.51 -16.97 16.64
N SER A 355 -21.04 -16.76 15.44
CA SER A 355 -21.65 -17.84 14.64
C SER A 355 -20.64 -18.83 14.05
N GLN A 356 -19.38 -18.42 13.89
CA GLN A 356 -18.31 -19.21 13.27
C GLN A 356 -16.93 -18.76 13.76
N ASP A 357 -15.91 -19.53 13.39
CA ASP A 357 -14.53 -19.25 13.78
C ASP A 357 -13.99 -18.04 12.99
N PHE A 358 -13.22 -17.18 13.66
CA PHE A 358 -12.63 -15.99 13.05
C PHE A 358 -11.14 -15.91 13.32
N LYS A 359 -10.43 -15.36 12.33
CA LYS A 359 -9.02 -15.01 12.47
C LYS A 359 -8.90 -13.73 13.28
N VAL A 360 -7.94 -13.69 14.20
CA VAL A 360 -7.49 -12.45 14.85
C VAL A 360 -7.04 -11.47 13.75
N PRO A 361 -7.77 -10.37 13.49
CA PRO A 361 -7.43 -9.45 12.41
C PRO A 361 -6.28 -8.53 12.82
N GLN A 362 -5.51 -8.03 11.85
CA GLN A 362 -4.56 -6.94 12.08
C GLN A 362 -5.30 -5.66 12.51
N LEU A 363 -4.68 -4.85 13.37
CA LEU A 363 -5.29 -3.62 13.91
C LEU A 363 -4.89 -2.33 13.17
N ARG A 364 -3.91 -2.42 12.27
CA ARG A 364 -3.18 -1.28 11.68
C ARG A 364 -4.02 -0.21 10.97
N ASN A 365 -5.22 -0.55 10.49
CA ASN A 365 -6.07 0.38 9.73
C ASN A 365 -7.39 0.72 10.41
N LEU A 366 -7.58 0.36 11.68
CA LEU A 366 -8.85 0.59 12.37
C LEU A 366 -9.22 2.07 12.49
N TYR A 367 -8.24 2.98 12.50
CA TYR A 367 -8.49 4.43 12.46
C TYR A 367 -9.33 4.86 11.25
N GLN A 368 -9.25 4.12 10.15
CA GLN A 368 -10.02 4.39 8.93
C GLN A 368 -11.47 3.91 9.01
N LYS A 369 -11.87 3.18 10.06
CA LYS A 369 -13.25 2.69 10.26
C LYS A 369 -14.12 3.61 11.13
N THR A 370 -13.55 4.70 11.64
CA THR A 370 -14.28 5.70 12.43
C THR A 370 -15.33 6.45 11.61
N GLY A 371 -16.43 6.87 12.24
CA GLY A 371 -17.44 7.74 11.64
C GLY A 371 -18.84 7.13 11.47
N PHE A 372 -19.03 5.86 11.82
CA PHE A 372 -20.34 5.25 12.06
C PHE A 372 -20.84 5.60 13.48
N SER A 373 -22.14 5.78 13.67
CA SER A 373 -22.76 5.98 14.99
C SER A 373 -24.16 5.37 15.00
N LEU A 374 -24.54 4.78 16.14
CA LEU A 374 -25.89 4.29 16.39
C LEU A 374 -26.86 5.39 16.86
N THR A 375 -26.34 6.59 17.14
CA THR A 375 -27.17 7.75 17.49
C THR A 375 -27.78 8.38 16.25
N THR A 376 -28.94 9.03 16.35
CA THR A 376 -29.53 9.73 15.20
C THR A 376 -28.69 10.95 14.81
N GLY A 377 -28.32 11.08 13.54
CA GLY A 377 -27.64 12.28 13.04
C GLY A 377 -27.00 12.11 11.68
N ALA A 378 -26.19 13.09 11.29
CA ALA A 378 -25.32 12.97 10.14
C ALA A 378 -24.12 12.10 10.50
N HIS A 379 -23.89 11.04 9.70
CA HIS A 379 -22.76 10.13 9.88
C HIS A 379 -21.84 10.21 8.67
N LYS A 380 -20.54 10.02 8.92
CA LYS A 380 -19.55 10.00 7.84
C LYS A 380 -19.48 8.63 7.16
N ARG A 381 -20.02 7.58 7.80
CA ARG A 381 -20.01 6.20 7.34
C ARG A 381 -21.27 5.43 7.77
N GLY A 382 -21.60 4.37 7.03
CA GLY A 382 -22.72 3.47 7.33
C GLY A 382 -22.34 2.17 8.06
N PHE A 383 -21.03 1.84 8.15
CA PHE A 383 -20.51 0.66 8.82
C PHE A 383 -19.28 1.03 9.65
N GLY A 384 -19.13 0.41 10.83
CA GLY A 384 -18.03 0.66 11.75
C GLY A 384 -17.11 -0.55 11.93
N PHE A 385 -16.96 -0.98 13.18
CA PHE A 385 -16.08 -2.02 13.67
C PHE A 385 -16.76 -3.41 13.71
N ASN A 386 -15.99 -4.41 14.11
CA ASN A 386 -16.27 -5.86 13.97
C ASN A 386 -16.22 -6.35 12.49
N HIS A 387 -16.31 -7.66 12.30
CA HIS A 387 -16.28 -8.28 10.97
C HIS A 387 -17.45 -7.83 10.10
N ASP A 388 -18.64 -7.66 10.68
CA ASP A 388 -19.88 -7.26 10.01
C ASP A 388 -20.11 -5.74 9.92
N GLY A 389 -19.29 -4.95 10.62
CA GLY A 389 -19.38 -3.50 10.64
C GLY A 389 -20.50 -2.96 11.54
N ALA A 390 -21.10 -3.78 12.41
CA ALA A 390 -22.27 -3.39 13.20
C ALA A 390 -21.96 -2.53 14.44
N VAL A 391 -20.69 -2.41 14.84
CA VAL A 391 -20.30 -1.68 16.06
C VAL A 391 -19.79 -0.28 15.73
N ASP A 392 -20.26 0.75 16.42
CA ASP A 392 -19.94 2.14 16.10
C ASP A 392 -18.56 2.62 16.57
N ASN A 393 -18.08 2.13 17.71
CA ASN A 393 -16.77 2.48 18.27
C ASN A 393 -16.17 1.31 19.08
N ILE A 394 -14.87 1.41 19.39
CA ILE A 394 -14.13 0.36 20.09
C ILE A 394 -14.57 0.29 21.56
N VAL A 395 -14.89 1.42 22.18
CA VAL A 395 -15.41 1.44 23.56
C VAL A 395 -16.66 0.57 23.72
N ASN A 396 -17.61 0.65 22.79
CA ASN A 396 -18.83 -0.16 22.78
C ASN A 396 -18.54 -1.62 22.43
N PHE A 397 -17.60 -1.88 21.52
CA PHE A 397 -17.11 -3.24 21.27
C PHE A 397 -16.59 -3.88 22.57
N LEU A 398 -15.80 -3.15 23.37
CA LEU A 398 -15.21 -3.60 24.64
C LEU A 398 -16.22 -3.69 25.80
N ARG A 399 -17.53 -3.55 25.55
CA ARG A 399 -18.59 -3.80 26.54
C ARG A 399 -19.17 -5.21 26.45
N VAL A 400 -18.81 -6.00 25.44
CA VAL A 400 -19.31 -7.38 25.35
C VAL A 400 -18.81 -8.20 26.56
N PRO A 401 -19.58 -9.19 27.06
CA PRO A 401 -19.26 -9.92 28.29
C PRO A 401 -17.94 -10.69 28.30
N LEU A 402 -17.29 -10.84 27.13
CA LEU A 402 -15.95 -11.39 27.01
C LEU A 402 -14.91 -10.52 27.73
N PHE A 403 -15.08 -9.20 27.71
CA PHE A 403 -14.13 -8.25 28.25
C PHE A 403 -14.49 -7.80 29.66
N ASP A 404 -13.51 -7.82 30.56
CA ASP A 404 -13.61 -7.32 31.93
C ASP A 404 -12.71 -6.09 32.11
N PHE A 405 -13.34 -4.92 32.10
CA PHE A 405 -12.68 -3.63 32.34
C PHE A 405 -13.23 -3.01 33.62
N PRO A 406 -12.35 -2.52 34.52
CA PRO A 406 -12.76 -1.98 35.80
C PRO A 406 -13.62 -0.71 35.65
N ASP A 407 -13.32 0.15 34.67
CA ASP A 407 -14.17 1.28 34.34
C ASP A 407 -14.21 1.62 32.82
N THR A 408 -14.73 2.81 32.48
CA THR A 408 -14.90 3.23 31.07
C THR A 408 -13.66 3.97 30.54
N ASN A 409 -12.85 4.55 31.40
CA ASN A 409 -11.63 5.25 31.05
C ASN A 409 -10.60 4.30 30.43
N GLU A 410 -10.39 3.08 30.95
CA GLU A 410 -9.48 2.11 30.33
C GLU A 410 -9.93 1.73 28.91
N ARG A 411 -11.24 1.61 28.68
CA ARG A 411 -11.79 1.37 27.33
C ARG A 411 -11.46 2.52 26.38
N TYR A 412 -11.54 3.77 26.83
CA TYR A 412 -11.14 4.93 26.03
C TYR A 412 -9.64 4.98 25.77
N GLN A 413 -8.83 4.54 26.75
CA GLN A 413 -7.38 4.43 26.59
C GLN A 413 -7.03 3.39 25.53
N ILE A 414 -7.59 2.17 25.61
CA ILE A 414 -7.43 1.13 24.59
C ILE A 414 -7.89 1.63 23.22
N GLU A 415 -9.08 2.26 23.12
CA GLU A 415 -9.56 2.82 21.86
C GLU A 415 -8.55 3.82 21.28
N ALA A 416 -8.07 4.77 22.08
CA ALA A 416 -7.10 5.77 21.63
C ALA A 416 -5.79 5.12 21.11
N PHE A 417 -5.30 4.09 21.81
CA PHE A 417 -4.11 3.35 21.37
C PHE A 417 -4.36 2.56 20.09
N VAL A 418 -5.46 1.80 20.00
CA VAL A 418 -5.80 0.99 18.82
C VAL A 418 -6.07 1.87 17.58
N LEU A 419 -6.66 3.04 17.76
CA LEU A 419 -6.79 4.02 16.67
C LEU A 419 -5.46 4.70 16.32
N SER A 420 -4.45 4.62 17.19
CA SER A 420 -3.09 5.11 16.94
C SER A 420 -2.12 3.98 16.55
N PHE A 421 -2.63 2.77 16.31
CA PHE A 421 -1.81 1.59 16.06
C PHE A 421 -0.87 1.80 14.86
N ASP A 422 0.37 1.35 15.01
CA ASP A 422 1.44 1.58 14.05
C ASP A 422 1.17 0.86 12.73
N THR A 423 1.12 1.61 11.63
CA THR A 423 0.82 1.04 10.30
C THR A 423 2.01 0.33 9.65
N GLY A 424 3.19 0.39 10.27
CA GLY A 424 4.47 0.01 9.69
C GLY A 424 5.16 1.16 8.94
N MET A 425 4.44 2.24 8.62
CA MET A 425 4.98 3.43 7.98
C MET A 425 5.04 4.58 8.99
N ALA A 426 6.22 5.19 9.17
CA ALA A 426 6.38 6.27 10.15
C ALA A 426 5.65 7.53 9.71
N PRO A 427 5.05 8.32 10.62
CA PRO A 427 4.45 9.62 10.29
C PRO A 427 5.43 10.66 9.73
N SER A 428 6.74 10.44 9.89
CA SER A 428 7.77 11.22 9.19
C SER A 428 7.78 11.02 7.68
N VAL A 429 7.28 9.88 7.18
CA VAL A 429 7.15 9.62 5.74
C VAL A 429 6.00 10.44 5.17
N GLY A 430 6.27 11.18 4.10
CA GLY A 430 5.33 12.13 3.50
C GLY A 430 5.30 13.49 4.21
N ARG A 431 6.05 13.67 5.31
CA ARG A 431 6.19 14.97 5.95
C ARG A 431 7.18 15.82 5.17
N GLN A 432 6.73 17.01 4.76
CA GLN A 432 7.48 17.93 3.92
C GLN A 432 7.57 19.32 4.57
N ILE A 433 8.65 20.03 4.29
CA ILE A 433 8.76 21.47 4.51
C ILE A 433 9.55 22.11 3.38
N THR A 434 9.05 23.24 2.86
CA THR A 434 9.76 24.07 1.89
C THR A 434 10.24 25.32 2.61
N ILE A 435 11.52 25.64 2.45
CA ILE A 435 12.15 26.80 3.06
C ILE A 435 12.73 27.72 1.98
N ASP A 436 12.75 29.01 2.29
CA ASP A 436 13.32 30.07 1.46
C ASP A 436 14.25 30.96 2.32
N GLY A 437 14.71 32.08 1.77
CA GLY A 437 15.56 33.03 2.49
C GLY A 437 14.92 33.61 3.76
N THR A 438 13.59 33.65 3.83
CA THR A 438 12.82 34.26 4.94
C THR A 438 12.45 33.26 6.03
N THR A 439 12.13 32.02 5.65
CA THR A 439 11.55 30.98 6.51
C THR A 439 12.58 29.99 7.03
N LYS A 440 13.79 29.93 6.44
CA LYS A 440 14.84 28.94 6.79
C LYS A 440 15.27 28.94 8.27
N ASN A 441 15.10 30.05 8.97
CA ASN A 441 15.47 30.20 10.39
C ASN A 441 14.25 30.37 11.32
N ALA A 442 13.02 30.21 10.81
CA ALA A 442 11.83 30.30 11.66
C ALA A 442 11.84 29.17 12.71
N PRO A 443 11.44 29.43 13.97
CA PRO A 443 11.47 28.42 15.03
C PRO A 443 10.74 27.12 14.65
N GLU A 444 9.57 27.22 14.03
CA GLU A 444 8.77 26.06 13.61
C GLU A 444 9.48 25.25 12.52
N THR A 445 10.14 25.94 11.58
CA THR A 445 10.97 25.32 10.54
C THR A 445 12.11 24.52 11.16
N THR A 446 12.83 25.15 12.10
CA THR A 446 13.98 24.49 12.75
C THR A 446 13.54 23.27 13.57
N ALA A 447 12.43 23.38 14.31
CA ALA A 447 11.89 22.28 15.10
C ALA A 447 11.45 21.09 14.23
N LEU A 448 10.79 21.36 13.09
CA LEU A 448 10.38 20.30 12.17
C LEU A 448 11.58 19.64 11.49
N LEU A 449 12.56 20.41 11.02
CA LEU A 449 13.78 19.86 10.42
C LEU A 449 14.56 19.01 11.43
N ASP A 450 14.72 19.48 12.67
CA ASP A 450 15.37 18.71 13.73
C ASP A 450 14.66 17.40 14.01
N SER A 451 13.32 17.42 14.03
CA SER A 451 12.53 16.21 14.16
C SER A 451 12.77 15.26 12.97
N LEU A 452 12.77 15.76 11.73
CA LEU A 452 13.04 14.96 10.54
C LEU A 452 14.46 14.36 10.53
N TYR A 453 15.48 15.12 10.94
CA TYR A 453 16.85 14.60 11.09
C TYR A 453 16.91 13.48 12.12
N GLN A 454 16.25 13.65 13.27
CA GLN A 454 16.17 12.62 14.30
C GLN A 454 15.48 11.35 13.77
N GLN A 455 14.37 11.50 13.05
CA GLN A 455 13.65 10.37 12.47
C GLN A 455 14.46 9.64 11.39
N ALA A 456 15.23 10.37 10.59
CA ALA A 456 16.14 9.78 9.63
C ALA A 456 17.29 9.02 10.31
N GLU A 457 17.88 9.59 11.37
CA GLU A 457 18.99 8.99 12.11
C GLU A 457 18.61 7.65 12.75
N ILE A 458 17.39 7.53 13.27
CA ILE A 458 16.86 6.27 13.82
C ILE A 458 16.23 5.37 12.76
N GLY A 459 16.23 5.77 11.49
CA GLY A 459 15.75 5.00 10.35
C GLY A 459 14.24 4.74 10.36
N ASN A 460 13.45 5.76 10.72
CA ASN A 460 12.00 5.78 10.54
C ASN A 460 11.60 6.28 9.14
N CYS A 461 12.46 7.05 8.49
CA CYS A 461 12.37 7.46 7.09
C CYS A 461 13.79 7.62 6.51
N ASP A 462 13.91 7.67 5.19
CA ASP A 462 15.04 8.39 4.60
C ASP A 462 14.65 9.88 4.52
N LEU A 463 15.61 10.79 4.63
CA LEU A 463 15.36 12.22 4.45
C LEU A 463 16.06 12.70 3.18
N ILE A 464 15.30 13.35 2.32
CA ILE A 464 15.81 13.97 1.10
C ILE A 464 15.55 15.47 1.12
N ALA A 465 16.31 16.20 0.30
CA ALA A 465 16.00 17.57 -0.05
C ALA A 465 16.12 17.79 -1.56
N HIS A 466 15.30 18.68 -2.10
CA HIS A 466 15.39 19.17 -3.47
C HIS A 466 15.37 20.68 -3.46
N GLY A 467 16.25 21.31 -4.25
CA GLY A 467 16.27 22.76 -4.39
C GLY A 467 16.93 23.17 -5.69
N ARG A 468 16.77 24.45 -6.05
CA ARG A 468 17.45 25.00 -7.23
C ARG A 468 18.70 25.74 -6.79
N ILE A 469 19.87 25.12 -6.96
CA ILE A 469 21.18 25.68 -6.57
C ILE A 469 21.85 26.23 -7.83
N GLY A 470 22.15 27.54 -7.84
CA GLY A 470 22.75 28.20 -9.01
C GLY A 470 21.91 28.08 -10.28
N GLY A 471 20.58 28.00 -10.14
CA GLY A 471 19.68 27.82 -11.28
C GLY A 471 19.51 26.37 -11.74
N VAL A 472 20.14 25.38 -11.11
CA VAL A 472 20.03 23.95 -11.47
C VAL A 472 19.24 23.21 -10.38
N MET A 473 18.29 22.37 -10.77
CA MET A 473 17.63 21.48 -9.81
C MET A 473 18.64 20.46 -9.29
N SER A 474 18.75 20.34 -7.97
CA SER A 474 19.65 19.39 -7.30
C SER A 474 18.91 18.64 -6.21
N GLY A 475 19.26 17.38 -6.06
CA GLY A 475 18.78 16.49 -5.01
C GLY A 475 19.86 16.15 -3.99
N PHE A 476 19.43 16.00 -2.75
CA PHE A 476 20.29 15.73 -1.61
C PHE A 476 19.71 14.60 -0.77
N HIS A 477 20.56 13.66 -0.35
CA HIS A 477 20.16 12.53 0.48
C HIS A 477 20.90 12.54 1.81
N TYR A 478 20.14 12.61 2.90
CA TYR A 478 20.67 12.55 4.27
C TYR A 478 21.39 11.22 4.50
N GLN A 479 22.58 11.26 5.08
CA GLN A 479 23.35 10.06 5.44
C GLN A 479 23.25 9.77 6.94
N ASN A 480 23.84 10.61 7.76
CA ASN A 480 23.83 10.56 9.23
C ASN A 480 24.43 11.85 9.77
N ARG A 481 24.27 12.11 11.08
CA ARG A 481 24.95 13.21 11.78
C ARG A 481 24.80 14.57 11.10
N ARG A 482 23.60 14.86 10.55
CA ARG A 482 23.32 16.11 9.81
C ARG A 482 24.22 16.32 8.58
N ILE A 483 24.58 15.24 7.89
CA ILE A 483 25.31 15.28 6.62
C ILE A 483 24.42 14.78 5.49
N PHE A 484 24.44 15.48 4.37
CA PHE A 484 23.84 15.11 3.10
C PHE A 484 24.92 14.75 2.07
N ILE A 485 24.56 13.95 1.09
CA ILE A 485 25.27 13.84 -0.18
C ILE A 485 24.42 14.45 -1.29
N SER A 486 25.07 14.96 -2.34
CA SER A 486 24.42 15.56 -3.51
C SER A 486 24.30 14.60 -4.70
N ASP A 487 23.35 14.86 -5.59
CA ASP A 487 23.29 14.28 -6.94
C ASP A 487 24.40 14.78 -7.87
N PHE A 488 25.30 15.64 -7.40
CA PHE A 488 26.56 15.99 -8.05
C PHE A 488 27.75 15.49 -7.22
N SER A 489 28.54 14.55 -7.76
CA SER A 489 29.60 13.86 -7.01
C SER A 489 30.70 14.80 -6.47
N ASP A 490 30.94 15.91 -7.17
CA ASP A 490 32.05 16.83 -6.87
C ASP A 490 31.77 17.75 -5.67
N GLU A 491 30.53 17.80 -5.19
CA GLU A 491 30.14 18.62 -4.03
C GLU A 491 30.47 17.97 -2.68
N GLY A 492 30.84 16.68 -2.67
CA GLY A 492 31.23 15.97 -1.46
C GLY A 492 30.09 15.83 -0.42
N GLU A 493 30.48 15.77 0.85
CA GLU A 493 29.55 15.77 1.98
C GLU A 493 29.11 17.20 2.32
N ILE A 494 27.81 17.41 2.44
CA ILE A 494 27.19 18.72 2.68
C ILE A 494 26.57 18.72 4.07
N PRO A 495 27.12 19.50 5.02
CA PRO A 495 26.48 19.72 6.31
C PRO A 495 25.07 20.33 6.18
N ALA A 496 24.14 19.91 7.03
CA ALA A 496 22.73 20.31 6.92
C ALA A 496 22.53 21.83 7.08
N ASP A 497 23.34 22.49 7.89
CA ASP A 497 23.36 23.94 8.06
C ASP A 497 23.88 24.66 6.81
N VAL A 498 24.88 24.09 6.13
CA VAL A 498 25.35 24.56 4.82
C VAL A 498 24.25 24.44 3.78
N LEU A 499 23.61 23.26 3.64
CA LEU A 499 22.50 23.07 2.71
C LEU A 499 21.37 24.06 2.99
N ARG A 500 20.97 24.21 4.27
CA ARG A 500 19.94 25.17 4.67
C ARG A 500 20.31 26.61 4.33
N SER A 501 21.59 26.96 4.43
CA SER A 501 22.06 28.32 4.12
C SER A 501 21.81 28.70 2.65
N TRP A 502 21.79 27.71 1.74
CA TRP A 502 21.55 27.91 0.31
C TRP A 502 20.11 28.28 -0.04
N ALA A 503 19.16 28.13 0.89
CA ALA A 503 17.80 28.57 0.66
C ALA A 503 17.73 30.11 0.52
N THR A 504 17.17 30.60 -0.59
CA THR A 504 17.02 32.04 -0.89
C THR A 504 15.58 32.37 -1.31
N THR A 505 15.22 33.66 -1.31
CA THR A 505 13.86 34.15 -1.62
C THR A 505 13.58 34.22 -3.12
N ASP A 506 14.61 34.18 -3.96
CA ASP A 506 14.48 34.35 -5.42
C ASP A 506 14.75 33.03 -6.14
N GLY A 507 13.81 32.09 -6.08
CA GLY A 507 13.87 30.84 -6.85
C GLY A 507 14.93 29.84 -6.39
N GLY A 508 15.43 30.00 -5.16
CA GLY A 508 16.38 29.10 -4.50
C GLY A 508 15.78 28.41 -3.28
N GLU A 509 14.49 28.11 -3.29
CA GLU A 509 13.81 27.38 -2.23
C GLU A 509 14.34 25.94 -2.14
N ILE A 510 14.33 25.39 -0.91
CA ILE A 510 14.72 24.01 -0.64
C ILE A 510 13.56 23.30 0.03
N THR A 511 13.14 22.19 -0.57
CA THR A 511 12.11 21.30 -0.04
C THR A 511 12.77 20.11 0.62
N TYR A 512 12.52 19.90 1.91
CA TYR A 512 12.87 18.67 2.63
C TYR A 512 11.66 17.75 2.69
N LEU A 513 11.88 16.44 2.50
CA LEU A 513 10.83 15.43 2.51
C LEU A 513 11.32 14.15 3.18
N GLY A 514 10.57 13.66 4.18
CA GLY A 514 10.72 12.30 4.66
C GLY A 514 10.11 11.31 3.68
N VAL A 515 10.88 10.32 3.23
CA VAL A 515 10.46 9.29 2.27
C VAL A 515 10.61 7.89 2.87
N PRO A 516 9.95 6.86 2.33
CA PRO A 516 10.10 5.50 2.84
C PRO A 516 11.57 5.07 2.87
N THR A 517 11.99 4.41 3.95
CA THR A 517 13.36 3.92 4.11
C THR A 517 13.80 3.06 2.92
N GLY A 518 14.99 3.31 2.41
CA GLY A 518 15.55 2.67 1.21
C GLY A 518 15.13 3.33 -0.11
N SER A 519 14.27 4.35 -0.08
CA SER A 519 13.87 5.09 -1.30
C SER A 519 14.63 6.38 -1.50
N GLY A 520 15.32 6.91 -0.47
CA GLY A 520 15.94 8.23 -0.47
C GLY A 520 16.98 8.41 -1.56
N TYR A 521 17.88 7.44 -1.73
CA TYR A 521 18.90 7.48 -2.80
C TYR A 521 18.25 7.56 -4.19
N ARG A 522 17.24 6.73 -4.46
CA ARG A 522 16.51 6.78 -5.73
C ARG A 522 15.80 8.11 -5.94
N MET A 523 15.20 8.65 -4.88
CA MET A 523 14.38 9.85 -5.00
C MET A 523 15.21 11.14 -5.10
N ALA A 524 16.47 11.12 -4.66
CA ALA A 524 17.30 12.32 -4.54
C ALA A 524 18.63 12.30 -5.28
N ILE A 525 19.18 11.13 -5.62
CA ILE A 525 20.56 11.03 -6.12
C ILE A 525 20.62 10.42 -7.52
N ASP A 526 19.92 9.31 -7.71
CA ASP A 526 20.00 8.49 -8.93
C ASP A 526 18.61 7.94 -9.20
N ARG A 527 17.86 8.63 -10.04
CA ARG A 527 16.43 8.40 -10.23
C ARG A 527 16.15 7.10 -10.93
N ASP A 528 16.92 6.77 -11.96
CA ASP A 528 16.70 5.62 -12.83
C ASP A 528 17.50 4.38 -12.44
N ARG A 529 18.39 4.52 -11.45
CA ARG A 529 19.20 3.47 -10.84
C ARG A 529 20.18 2.85 -11.82
N ASP A 530 20.68 3.62 -12.77
CA ASP A 530 21.72 3.18 -13.70
C ASP A 530 23.14 3.27 -13.09
N GLY A 531 23.26 3.89 -11.92
CA GLY A 531 24.51 4.07 -11.18
C GLY A 531 25.18 5.42 -11.38
N TRP A 532 24.64 6.28 -12.27
CA TRP A 532 25.02 7.67 -12.41
C TRP A 532 24.12 8.56 -11.54
N ARG A 533 24.65 9.69 -11.10
CA ARG A 533 23.85 10.64 -10.31
C ARG A 533 23.19 11.64 -11.24
N ASP A 534 21.97 12.06 -10.91
CA ASP A 534 21.12 12.86 -11.81
C ASP A 534 21.85 14.11 -12.37
N ARG A 535 22.63 14.81 -11.53
CA ARG A 535 23.34 16.03 -11.96
C ARG A 535 24.66 15.77 -12.65
N VAL A 536 25.27 14.61 -12.39
CA VAL A 536 26.46 14.15 -13.11
C VAL A 536 26.08 13.86 -14.56
N GLU A 537 24.94 13.20 -14.78
CA GLU A 537 24.38 12.96 -16.12
C GLU A 537 24.08 14.26 -16.87
N LEU A 538 23.39 15.20 -16.23
CA LEU A 538 23.13 16.51 -16.83
C LEU A 538 24.42 17.24 -17.23
N ALA A 539 25.47 17.15 -16.41
CA ALA A 539 26.79 17.72 -16.73
C ALA A 539 27.48 17.01 -17.91
N MET A 540 27.20 15.72 -18.11
CA MET A 540 27.68 14.92 -19.25
C MET A 540 26.79 15.06 -20.50
N GLY A 541 25.66 15.76 -20.40
CA GLY A 541 24.68 15.87 -21.48
C GLY A 541 23.84 14.60 -21.70
N THR A 542 23.84 13.67 -20.74
CA THR A 542 22.93 12.51 -20.71
C THR A 542 21.65 12.83 -19.94
N SER A 543 20.70 11.89 -19.88
CA SER A 543 19.35 12.11 -19.37
C SER A 543 19.14 11.32 -18.07
N PRO A 544 18.91 11.98 -16.92
CA PRO A 544 18.63 11.35 -15.61
C PRO A 544 17.22 10.75 -15.49
N TRP A 545 16.72 10.30 -16.61
CA TRP A 545 15.39 9.77 -16.84
C TRP A 545 15.43 8.61 -17.83
N ASP A 546 16.62 8.21 -18.26
CA ASP A 546 16.84 7.18 -19.25
C ASP A 546 18.04 6.36 -18.78
N PRO A 547 17.82 5.18 -18.17
CA PRO A 547 18.88 4.35 -17.64
C PRO A 547 19.79 3.75 -18.73
N THR A 548 19.49 4.03 -20.00
CA THR A 548 20.33 3.65 -21.14
C THR A 548 21.19 4.82 -21.65
N SER A 549 20.97 6.04 -21.15
CA SER A 549 21.68 7.23 -21.57
C SER A 549 23.02 7.35 -20.85
N SER A 550 24.02 6.61 -21.33
CA SER A 550 25.41 6.80 -20.91
C SER A 550 26.21 7.47 -22.02
N SER A 551 27.13 8.37 -21.64
CA SER A 551 28.12 8.88 -22.59
C SER A 551 29.10 7.74 -22.90
N ALA A 552 29.51 7.59 -24.16
CA ALA A 552 30.47 6.57 -24.60
C ALA A 552 31.91 6.85 -24.11
N VAL A 553 32.08 7.34 -22.88
CA VAL A 553 33.37 7.53 -22.23
C VAL A 553 33.61 6.36 -21.27
N GLU A 554 34.67 5.63 -21.56
CA GLU A 554 35.19 4.47 -20.86
C GLU A 554 35.40 4.72 -19.35
N THR A 555 34.46 4.20 -18.56
CA THR A 555 34.56 3.75 -17.16
C THR A 555 35.48 4.50 -16.19
N ALA A 556 34.90 5.26 -15.27
CA ALA A 556 35.19 5.03 -13.86
C ALA A 556 34.21 3.94 -13.37
N PRO A 557 34.65 2.89 -12.66
CA PRO A 557 33.72 1.93 -12.09
C PRO A 557 32.77 2.69 -11.18
N ALA A 558 31.45 2.47 -11.35
CA ALA A 558 30.45 2.87 -10.38
C ALA A 558 30.98 2.56 -8.97
N PRO A 559 30.82 3.44 -7.96
CA PRO A 559 31.14 3.06 -6.60
C PRO A 559 30.36 1.78 -6.32
N ALA A 560 31.09 0.67 -6.14
CA ALA A 560 30.49 -0.65 -6.06
C ALA A 560 29.32 -0.61 -5.08
N ILE A 561 28.18 -1.20 -5.42
CA ILE A 561 27.10 -1.40 -4.45
C ILE A 561 27.73 -2.26 -3.33
N VAL A 562 28.21 -1.63 -2.26
CA VAL A 562 28.97 -2.34 -1.22
C VAL A 562 27.97 -3.00 -0.28
N ALA A 563 28.23 -4.24 0.12
CA ALA A 563 27.40 -4.92 1.11
C ALA A 563 27.28 -4.07 2.39
N ARG A 564 26.04 -3.86 2.84
CA ARG A 564 25.71 -3.06 4.04
C ARG A 564 25.09 -3.96 5.10
N LEU A 565 25.52 -3.79 6.35
CA LEU A 565 24.90 -4.47 7.49
C LEU A 565 24.14 -3.44 8.32
N MET A 566 22.83 -3.62 8.46
CA MET A 566 21.97 -2.68 9.18
C MET A 566 21.84 -3.10 10.65
N GLN A 567 21.32 -2.20 11.49
CA GLN A 567 21.08 -2.50 12.89
C GLN A 567 19.93 -3.50 13.04
N ASN A 568 20.10 -4.50 13.91
CA ASN A 568 19.04 -5.45 14.23
C ASN A 568 17.87 -4.72 14.93
N ARG A 569 16.63 -5.17 14.70
CA ARG A 569 15.42 -4.58 15.31
C ARG A 569 14.48 -5.69 15.81
N PRO A 570 14.01 -5.63 17.08
CA PRO A 570 14.38 -4.65 18.11
C PRO A 570 15.85 -4.83 18.61
N ASN A 571 16.41 -3.82 19.30
CA ASN A 571 17.68 -3.89 20.01
C ASN A 571 17.68 -2.89 21.20
N PRO A 572 17.68 -3.32 22.48
CA PRO A 572 17.73 -4.72 22.93
C PRO A 572 16.51 -5.54 22.48
N PHE A 573 16.62 -6.87 22.43
CA PHE A 573 15.57 -7.76 21.96
C PHE A 573 15.27 -8.89 22.94
N ASN A 574 14.02 -9.36 22.93
CA ASN A 574 13.55 -10.51 23.71
C ASN A 574 12.38 -11.21 22.97
N PRO A 575 12.42 -12.52 22.66
CA PRO A 575 13.61 -13.36 22.51
C PRO A 575 14.21 -13.26 21.11
N SER A 576 13.57 -12.56 20.16
CA SER A 576 13.99 -12.54 18.75
C SER A 576 14.18 -11.14 18.15
N THR A 577 15.02 -11.04 17.12
CA THR A 577 15.34 -9.81 16.40
C THR A 577 15.53 -10.08 14.91
N VAL A 578 15.20 -9.10 14.07
CA VAL A 578 15.45 -9.16 12.62
C VAL A 578 16.72 -8.39 12.30
N ILE A 579 17.59 -8.98 11.50
CA ILE A 579 18.86 -8.42 11.03
C ILE A 579 18.73 -8.11 9.54
N PRO A 580 18.56 -6.83 9.14
CA PRO A 580 18.55 -6.44 7.75
C PRO A 580 19.99 -6.28 7.23
N TYR A 581 20.21 -6.68 5.98
CA TYR A 581 21.48 -6.47 5.29
C TYR A 581 21.28 -6.34 3.78
N ASP A 582 22.18 -5.62 3.13
CA ASP A 582 22.26 -5.50 1.68
C ASP A 582 23.43 -6.36 1.19
N ALA A 583 23.16 -7.27 0.26
CA ALA A 583 24.17 -8.15 -0.32
C ALA A 583 25.08 -7.44 -1.34
N GLY A 584 24.90 -6.14 -1.59
CA GLY A 584 25.71 -5.39 -2.53
C GLY A 584 25.50 -5.92 -3.96
N PRO A 585 26.57 -6.32 -4.69
CA PRO A 585 26.42 -6.89 -6.03
C PRO A 585 26.00 -8.37 -6.00
N GLY A 586 25.78 -8.96 -4.82
CA GLY A 586 25.51 -10.38 -4.65
C GLY A 586 26.78 -11.24 -4.58
N GLY A 587 26.59 -12.55 -4.45
CA GLY A 587 27.65 -13.55 -4.28
C GLY A 587 27.37 -14.48 -3.10
N ARG A 588 28.41 -15.16 -2.61
CA ARG A 588 28.27 -15.98 -1.39
C ARG A 588 28.17 -15.08 -0.18
N VAL A 589 27.00 -15.09 0.46
CA VAL A 589 26.69 -14.32 1.66
C VAL A 589 26.77 -15.25 2.87
N THR A 590 27.52 -14.81 3.90
CA THR A 590 27.46 -15.45 5.21
C THR A 590 27.09 -14.43 6.29
N LEU A 591 26.14 -14.77 7.14
CA LEU A 591 25.74 -13.97 8.28
C LEU A 591 25.75 -14.85 9.53
N ARG A 592 26.63 -14.52 10.48
CA ARG A 592 26.92 -15.33 11.67
C ARG A 592 26.85 -14.48 12.93
N VAL A 593 26.40 -15.09 14.02
CA VAL A 593 26.30 -14.51 15.36
C VAL A 593 27.41 -15.06 16.25
N TYR A 594 28.04 -14.21 17.04
CA TYR A 594 29.16 -14.50 17.93
C TYR A 594 28.89 -13.93 19.33
N ASP A 595 29.39 -14.61 20.36
CA ASP A 595 29.41 -14.08 21.73
C ASP A 595 30.57 -13.09 21.94
N VAL A 596 30.66 -12.51 23.14
CA VAL A 596 31.69 -11.51 23.49
C VAL A 596 33.13 -12.05 23.44
N THR A 597 33.32 -13.38 23.49
CA THR A 597 34.63 -14.02 23.36
C THR A 597 35.03 -14.26 21.91
N GLY A 598 34.13 -13.98 20.96
CA GLY A 598 34.30 -14.25 19.54
C GLY A 598 33.97 -15.69 19.15
N ARG A 599 33.37 -16.49 20.05
CA ARG A 599 32.91 -17.85 19.73
C ARG A 599 31.63 -17.79 18.89
N LEU A 600 31.57 -18.60 17.84
CA LEU A 600 30.38 -18.72 16.98
C LEU A 600 29.20 -19.27 17.78
N VAL A 601 28.09 -18.54 17.76
CA VAL A 601 26.83 -18.91 18.42
C VAL A 601 25.86 -19.52 17.42
N ARG A 602 25.68 -18.89 16.26
CA ARG A 602 24.76 -19.37 15.22
C ARG A 602 25.11 -18.85 13.83
N THR A 603 25.02 -19.71 12.82
CA THR A 603 24.98 -19.30 11.41
C THR A 603 23.55 -19.04 10.98
N LEU A 604 23.24 -17.83 10.53
CA LEU A 604 21.90 -17.42 10.10
C LEU A 604 21.72 -17.48 8.59
N VAL A 605 22.80 -17.25 7.84
CA VAL A 605 22.84 -17.31 6.37
C VAL A 605 24.19 -17.88 5.95
N ASP A 606 24.19 -18.85 5.05
CA ASP A 606 25.34 -19.31 4.26
C ASP A 606 24.81 -19.76 2.89
N ALA A 607 24.61 -18.80 2.00
CA ALA A 607 23.96 -19.03 0.71
C ALA A 607 24.49 -18.09 -0.37
N THR A 608 24.37 -18.48 -1.63
CA THR A 608 24.56 -17.58 -2.77
C THR A 608 23.29 -16.73 -2.92
N GLN A 609 23.45 -15.41 -2.86
CA GLN A 609 22.35 -14.46 -3.00
C GLN A 609 22.66 -13.48 -4.14
N GLY A 610 21.62 -13.02 -4.83
CA GLY A 610 21.74 -11.95 -5.82
C GLY A 610 22.00 -10.59 -5.16
N ALA A 611 22.13 -9.55 -5.98
CA ALA A 611 22.11 -8.18 -5.48
C ALA A 611 20.73 -7.88 -4.84
N GLY A 612 20.72 -7.19 -3.71
CA GLY A 612 19.47 -6.81 -3.04
C GLY A 612 19.53 -6.81 -1.51
N VAL A 613 18.44 -6.32 -0.92
CA VAL A 613 18.27 -6.23 0.54
C VAL A 613 17.55 -7.48 1.05
N TYR A 614 18.15 -8.10 2.06
CA TYR A 614 17.69 -9.31 2.71
C TYR A 614 17.47 -9.07 4.21
N ARG A 615 16.69 -9.96 4.83
CA ARG A 615 16.42 -9.95 6.26
C ARG A 615 16.50 -11.38 6.77
N THR A 616 17.18 -11.58 7.89
CA THR A 616 17.18 -12.85 8.61
C THR A 616 16.81 -12.63 10.07
N GLN A 617 16.23 -13.63 10.72
CA GLN A 617 15.82 -13.56 12.12
C GLN A 617 16.78 -14.36 12.98
N TRP A 618 17.10 -13.83 14.17
CA TRP A 618 17.71 -14.60 15.24
C TRP A 618 16.79 -14.62 16.45
N ASP A 619 16.62 -15.79 17.07
CA ASP A 619 15.68 -16.11 18.15
C ASP A 619 16.38 -16.29 19.52
N GLY A 620 17.64 -15.85 19.63
CA GLY A 620 18.43 -16.03 20.83
C GLY A 620 18.78 -17.48 21.14
N ARG A 621 18.83 -18.37 20.14
CA ARG A 621 19.31 -19.75 20.26
C ARG A 621 20.63 -19.99 19.53
N ASP A 622 21.43 -20.93 20.03
CA ASP A 622 22.66 -21.41 19.39
C ASP A 622 22.38 -22.44 18.27
N GLU A 623 23.43 -22.98 17.65
CA GLU A 623 23.31 -24.00 16.59
C GLU A 623 22.66 -25.32 17.04
N ARG A 624 22.60 -25.58 18.36
CA ARG A 624 21.95 -26.78 18.93
C ARG A 624 20.49 -26.50 19.31
N GLY A 625 19.98 -25.30 19.03
CA GLY A 625 18.64 -24.87 19.40
C GLY A 625 18.50 -24.54 20.89
N ALA A 626 19.60 -24.54 21.66
CA ALA A 626 19.60 -24.16 23.06
C ALA A 626 19.58 -22.63 23.19
N SER A 627 18.87 -22.14 24.20
CA SER A 627 18.82 -20.70 24.45
C SER A 627 20.16 -20.18 24.97
N VAL A 628 20.58 -19.00 24.51
CA VAL A 628 21.77 -18.33 25.02
C VAL A 628 21.42 -17.29 26.09
N ALA A 629 22.38 -16.93 26.95
CA ALA A 629 22.17 -16.03 28.08
C ALA A 629 21.92 -14.57 27.64
N SER A 630 21.25 -13.79 28.47
CA SER A 630 21.14 -12.33 28.33
C SER A 630 22.53 -11.70 28.23
N GLY A 631 22.71 -10.74 27.32
CA GLY A 631 24.02 -10.14 27.10
C GLY A 631 24.22 -9.56 25.70
N ARG A 632 25.43 -9.02 25.47
CA ARG A 632 25.81 -8.46 24.17
C ARG A 632 26.33 -9.57 23.25
N TYR A 633 25.87 -9.55 22.01
CA TYR A 633 26.30 -10.43 20.92
C TYR A 633 26.74 -9.59 19.72
N PHE A 634 27.54 -10.19 18.83
CA PHE A 634 27.98 -9.58 17.59
C PHE A 634 27.46 -10.39 16.41
N TYR A 635 27.02 -9.72 15.36
CA TYR A 635 26.67 -10.38 14.12
C TYR A 635 27.51 -9.82 12.98
N ARG A 636 28.01 -10.72 12.13
CA ARG A 636 28.99 -10.44 11.09
C ARG A 636 28.47 -10.91 9.75
N LEU A 637 28.35 -9.96 8.83
CA LEU A 637 28.06 -10.19 7.42
C LEU A 637 29.37 -10.28 6.64
N ALA A 638 29.51 -11.28 5.79
CA ALA A 638 30.54 -11.34 4.78
C ALA A 638 29.93 -11.60 3.40
N VAL A 639 30.27 -10.76 2.42
CA VAL A 639 29.91 -10.90 1.01
C VAL A 639 31.15 -10.68 0.16
N GLY A 640 31.65 -11.73 -0.48
CA GLY A 640 32.94 -11.68 -1.16
C GLY A 640 34.07 -11.26 -0.22
N LYS A 641 34.77 -10.16 -0.55
CA LYS A 641 35.84 -9.57 0.29
C LYS A 641 35.32 -8.59 1.36
N THR A 642 34.05 -8.21 1.31
CA THR A 642 33.47 -7.22 2.21
C THR A 642 33.01 -7.88 3.50
N VAL A 643 33.49 -7.36 4.64
CA VAL A 643 33.06 -7.79 5.97
C VAL A 643 32.51 -6.60 6.74
N ARG A 644 31.36 -6.79 7.39
CA ARG A 644 30.73 -5.81 8.28
C ARG A 644 30.28 -6.51 9.57
N THR A 645 30.47 -5.84 10.70
CA THR A 645 30.08 -6.36 12.02
C THR A 645 29.27 -5.31 12.76
N LYS A 646 28.20 -5.73 13.43
CA LYS A 646 27.42 -4.91 14.37
C LYS A 646 27.14 -5.69 15.64
N SER A 647 26.75 -5.00 16.70
CA SER A 647 26.41 -5.60 17.98
C SER A 647 24.91 -5.51 18.26
N MET A 648 24.40 -6.45 19.05
CA MET A 648 23.04 -6.51 19.56
C MET A 648 23.02 -6.91 21.03
N VAL A 649 21.94 -6.62 21.74
CA VAL A 649 21.75 -6.94 23.16
C VAL A 649 20.50 -7.82 23.31
N LEU A 650 20.70 -9.04 23.82
CA LEU A 650 19.61 -9.95 24.19
C LEU A 650 19.22 -9.69 25.65
N LEU A 651 17.95 -9.43 25.89
CA LEU A 651 17.34 -9.40 27.21
C LEU A 651 16.43 -10.63 27.33
N ARG A 652 16.57 -11.35 28.42
CA ARG A 652 15.66 -12.40 28.87
C ARG A 652 15.45 -12.28 30.36
#